data_AF-A0A3M1E1Y2-F1
#
_entry.id   AF-A0A3M1E1Y2-F1
#
_cell.length_a   1.000
_cell.length_b   1.000
_cell.length_c   1.000
_cell.angle_alpha   90.00
_cell.angle_beta   90.00
_cell.angle_gamma   90.00
#
_symmetry.space_group_name_H-M   'P 1'
#
loop_
_entity.id
_entity.type
_entity.pdbx_description
1 polymer ?
#
loop_
_entity_poly.entity_id
_entity_poly.type
_entity_poly.pdbx_seq_one_letter_code
_entity_poly.pdbx_strand_id
1 'polypeptide(L)'
;FAAPKNTPGRQQINQYVLPDVRMPLNYLESYTTDRCTTCHVAIDDPEFSPDRLARKLERRLPAINEALRRKGFEPLSFPEPPTLSGETEPLPVGHVTDHWEQLTRAQRKAYFEALLEKVNSYLRLTGRKTIKLGQPLLAHPHLELYVSVNSPHPAAKMGCSVCHEGNSQETDFVQAAHTPPTHEVRERWEEEYYIRILGVPNVTFETIEHFWERPIRLPKYTEAGCAKCHTEITDIARYQGERHGKRINLGRQLFTELGCVNCHNVDKIPRARKVGPDLTHVASKLKPKFVQQWVFFPQKFRPSTRMPHMFLQENSLPDSANAYDPDPVLRTETEVAAISKYLFTVSRPWKPIPKPEGVTGDPKRGETLFRKLGCLACHANVRLFGEEWITKDIAEREGIDEKTARFRYLGMTYEERVRYAMAHFIDERSTFLEPDKARFRPEDGYHPPVLTRFAPELSGVGSKVSPEWLYSWLIDPRHYAPETKMPRLRLTPEEAADVTAFLMTQRNDDFKQHQFEMNTLRREMADRLVFILLSGQRSERRSRAIMADEGGELTDMLITRLSPSLGEKEARRLVTGMSVEDKKLFYLGARMISHYGCYACHKIPGFETATPPGTDLSTWGEKPISQLDFAFYDDAFDDMRKEKEHIYKYIYRPEHKTLRYWSPIPDDAEEQITHTHAAFAKHKLLNPRIWDRGKIKRPYDKLKMPNFYLTEREAEALTTFLLSRVPSRVSGKLRIRYDVDTLGPIAKGRQLTRELNCVACHQIEDNAPTIQQYFRRKIGDRLEFDAVNAPPLLWGEGAKVQHHWLHQFFQHVQPLRPWLQVRMPSFNLTGEQATVLVEYFAALSQADSARLKKSLDPVDEYIGKQKAKAETASAGTSNEAKASAKSPGSDWFRQDSLEAYTADLRRFAVERQLMRREELDLLHNGEA
;
A
#
# COMPACT_ATOMS: atom_id res chain seq x y z
N PHE A 1 -14.45 33.89 11.36
CA PHE A 1 -13.39 34.35 10.43
C PHE A 1 -12.17 34.65 11.26
N ALA A 2 -11.07 33.90 11.11
CA ALA A 2 -9.89 34.02 11.96
C ALA A 2 -9.35 35.45 11.93
N ALA A 3 -9.53 36.16 13.04
CA ALA A 3 -9.19 37.56 13.16
C ALA A 3 -8.12 37.71 14.26
N PRO A 4 -7.12 38.59 14.08
CA PRO A 4 -6.04 38.79 15.04
C PRO A 4 -6.58 39.06 16.45
N LYS A 5 -5.72 38.82 17.46
CA LYS A 5 -6.01 38.80 18.90
C LYS A 5 -6.79 40.04 19.43
N ASN A 6 -6.81 41.14 18.67
CA ASN A 6 -7.44 42.41 19.00
C ASN A 6 -8.59 42.84 18.06
N THR A 7 -9.22 41.91 17.35
CA THR A 7 -10.36 42.26 16.48
C THR A 7 -11.64 42.50 17.31
N PRO A 8 -12.25 43.69 17.27
CA PRO A 8 -13.51 43.95 17.98
C PRO A 8 -14.62 43.02 17.45
N GLY A 9 -15.25 42.24 18.33
CA GLY A 9 -16.25 41.22 17.97
C GLY A 9 -15.80 39.75 18.07
N ARG A 10 -14.71 39.45 18.81
CA ARG A 10 -14.28 38.08 19.15
C ARG A 10 -15.33 37.36 20.02
N GLN A 11 -16.45 36.96 19.42
CA GLN A 11 -17.56 36.29 20.10
C GLN A 11 -17.19 34.82 20.36
N GLN A 12 -16.67 34.55 21.57
CA GLN A 12 -16.47 33.24 22.22
C GLN A 12 -15.40 32.30 21.62
N ILE A 13 -14.43 31.89 22.45
CA ILE A 13 -13.49 30.80 22.14
C ILE A 13 -14.23 29.48 22.33
N ASN A 14 -14.33 28.67 21.27
CA ASN A 14 -14.92 27.34 21.33
C ASN A 14 -13.82 26.35 21.71
N GLN A 15 -14.05 25.58 22.78
CA GLN A 15 -13.10 24.58 23.27
C GLN A 15 -13.79 23.29 23.69
N TYR A 16 -13.15 22.16 23.39
CA TYR A 16 -13.51 20.85 23.93
C TYR A 16 -12.45 20.40 24.93
N VAL A 17 -12.89 20.06 26.14
CA VAL A 17 -12.03 19.40 27.13
C VAL A 17 -12.12 17.90 26.88
N LEU A 18 -10.99 17.27 26.57
CA LEU A 18 -10.91 15.86 26.19
C LEU A 18 -10.28 15.06 27.35
N PRO A 19 -11.08 14.58 28.33
CA PRO A 19 -10.56 13.90 29.51
C PRO A 19 -9.90 12.55 29.18
N ASP A 20 -10.24 11.96 28.03
CA ASP A 20 -9.72 10.69 27.58
C ASP A 20 -8.54 10.82 26.60
N VAL A 21 -8.06 12.05 26.34
CA VAL A 21 -6.90 12.33 25.48
C VAL A 21 -5.84 13.06 26.30
N ARG A 22 -4.60 12.57 26.21
CA ARG A 22 -3.43 13.09 26.90
C ARG A 22 -2.56 13.93 25.98
N MET A 23 -2.07 15.04 26.51
CA MET A 23 -1.04 15.84 25.89
C MET A 23 0.21 15.81 26.77
N PRO A 24 1.38 15.42 26.23
CA PRO A 24 2.62 15.50 26.98
C PRO A 24 3.02 16.98 27.14
N LEU A 25 3.35 17.35 28.37
CA LEU A 25 3.91 18.64 28.75
C LEU A 25 5.24 18.37 29.44
N ASN A 26 6.32 18.20 28.67
CA ASN A 26 7.68 17.88 29.12
C ASN A 26 7.77 16.73 30.16
N TYR A 27 7.48 17.03 31.44
CA TYR A 27 7.58 16.10 32.59
C TYR A 27 6.21 15.71 33.18
N LEU A 28 5.10 16.19 32.62
CA LEU A 28 3.73 15.92 33.10
C LEU A 28 2.81 15.57 31.92
N GLU A 29 1.78 14.76 32.18
CA GLU A 29 0.68 14.56 31.23
C GLU A 29 -0.54 15.35 31.70
N SER A 30 -1.11 16.18 30.82
CA SER A 30 -2.37 16.88 31.07
C SER A 30 -3.47 16.39 30.14
N TYR A 31 -4.71 16.68 30.49
CA TYR A 31 -5.84 16.47 29.58
C TYR A 31 -5.75 17.45 28.42
N THR A 32 -6.05 16.97 27.22
CA THR A 32 -6.04 17.82 26.03
C THR A 32 -7.24 18.77 26.05
N THR A 33 -7.00 20.06 25.77
CA THR A 33 -8.05 21.02 25.44
C THR A 33 -7.89 21.37 23.98
N ASP A 34 -8.93 21.13 23.17
CA ASP A 34 -8.91 21.35 21.73
C ASP A 34 -9.73 22.60 21.37
N ARG A 35 -9.07 23.57 20.74
CA ARG A 35 -9.64 24.87 20.36
C ARG A 35 -9.73 25.05 18.84
N CYS A 36 -9.49 24.01 18.05
CA CYS A 36 -9.47 24.12 16.60
C CYS A 36 -10.80 24.64 16.03
N THR A 37 -11.95 24.35 16.67
CA THR A 37 -13.28 24.83 16.26
C THR A 37 -13.53 26.32 16.53
N THR A 38 -12.59 27.02 17.20
CA THR A 38 -12.59 28.49 17.23
C THR A 38 -12.34 29.07 15.83
N CYS A 39 -11.50 28.39 15.03
CA CYS A 39 -11.18 28.82 13.67
C CYS A 39 -11.93 27.99 12.61
N HIS A 40 -12.03 26.66 12.81
CA HIS A 40 -12.72 25.69 11.97
C HIS A 40 -14.21 25.62 12.31
N VAL A 41 -14.97 26.59 11.80
CA VAL A 41 -16.41 26.69 12.03
C VAL A 41 -17.21 25.78 11.09
N ALA A 42 -18.38 25.33 11.55
CA ALA A 42 -19.26 24.38 10.86
C ALA A 42 -18.63 23.01 10.57
N ILE A 43 -17.55 22.65 11.28
CA ILE A 43 -16.87 21.35 11.10
C ILE A 43 -17.80 20.18 11.42
N ASP A 44 -18.69 20.36 12.39
CA ASP A 44 -19.61 19.38 12.97
C ASP A 44 -21.07 19.63 12.57
N ASP A 45 -21.34 20.60 11.67
CA ASP A 45 -22.67 20.94 11.22
C ASP A 45 -23.13 19.94 10.12
N PRO A 46 -24.02 18.97 10.43
CA PRO A 46 -24.51 18.01 9.45
C PRO A 46 -25.26 18.65 8.28
N GLU A 47 -25.74 19.89 8.46
CA GLU A 47 -26.46 20.64 7.45
C GLU A 47 -25.52 21.42 6.52
N PHE A 48 -24.25 21.59 6.90
CA PHE A 48 -23.25 22.32 6.12
C PHE A 48 -22.48 21.39 5.18
N SER A 49 -23.06 21.04 4.04
CA SER A 49 -22.34 20.29 2.99
C SER A 49 -22.05 21.14 1.75
N PRO A 50 -20.97 20.87 0.98
CA PRO A 50 -20.73 21.56 -0.29
C PRO A 50 -21.91 21.48 -1.26
N ASP A 51 -22.60 20.34 -1.25
CA ASP A 51 -23.83 20.08 -2.00
C ASP A 51 -24.98 21.03 -1.59
N ARG A 52 -25.33 21.08 -0.31
CA ARG A 52 -26.41 21.94 0.19
C ARG A 52 -26.08 23.42 0.00
N LEU A 53 -24.80 23.78 0.15
CA LEU A 53 -24.33 25.13 -0.11
C LEU A 53 -24.44 25.47 -1.60
N ALA A 54 -24.04 24.58 -2.52
CA ALA A 54 -24.22 24.75 -3.96
C ALA A 54 -25.69 24.96 -4.32
N ARG A 55 -26.59 24.08 -3.85
CA ARG A 55 -28.05 24.20 -4.03
C ARG A 55 -28.56 25.56 -3.54
N LYS A 56 -28.10 25.99 -2.36
CA LYS A 56 -28.50 27.28 -1.76
C LYS A 56 -28.01 28.47 -2.58
N LEU A 57 -26.78 28.42 -3.11
CA LEU A 57 -26.25 29.50 -3.96
C LEU A 57 -27.00 29.56 -5.29
N GLU A 58 -27.18 28.42 -5.97
CA GLU A 58 -27.90 28.32 -7.25
C GLU A 58 -29.32 28.88 -7.14
N ARG A 59 -30.10 28.44 -6.15
CA ARG A 59 -31.48 28.91 -5.93
C ARG A 59 -31.57 30.40 -5.58
N ARG A 60 -30.46 31.03 -5.16
CA ARG A 60 -30.43 32.45 -4.80
C ARG A 60 -30.06 33.36 -5.96
N LEU A 61 -29.46 32.85 -7.04
CA LEU A 61 -29.11 33.66 -8.22
C LEU A 61 -30.30 34.45 -8.81
N PRO A 62 -31.51 33.88 -8.97
CA PRO A 62 -32.66 34.64 -9.47
C PRO A 62 -33.01 35.85 -8.60
N ALA A 63 -33.03 35.67 -7.28
CA ALA A 63 -33.30 36.74 -6.33
C ALA A 63 -32.18 37.80 -6.30
N ILE A 64 -30.92 37.37 -6.49
CA ILE A 64 -29.78 38.28 -6.64
C ILE A 64 -29.92 39.13 -7.91
N ASN A 65 -30.29 38.50 -9.03
CA ASN A 65 -30.50 39.19 -10.31
C ASN A 65 -31.63 40.21 -10.24
N GLU A 66 -32.73 39.88 -9.55
CA GLU A 66 -33.80 40.84 -9.28
C GLU A 66 -33.30 42.04 -8.44
N ALA A 67 -32.48 41.78 -7.42
CA ALA A 67 -31.89 42.85 -6.61
C ALA A 67 -30.90 43.74 -7.40
N LEU A 68 -30.15 43.16 -8.34
CA LEU A 68 -29.26 43.90 -9.25
C LEU A 68 -30.04 44.80 -10.20
N ARG A 69 -31.10 44.28 -10.83
CA ARG A 69 -31.99 45.05 -11.72
C ARG A 69 -32.58 46.28 -11.03
N ARG A 70 -33.07 46.12 -9.80
CA ARG A 70 -33.60 47.23 -8.99
C ARG A 70 -32.58 48.33 -8.68
N LYS A 71 -31.30 47.99 -8.73
CA LYS A 71 -30.18 48.91 -8.50
C LYS A 71 -29.53 49.42 -9.79
N GLY A 72 -30.12 49.13 -10.96
CA GLY A 72 -29.61 49.56 -12.25
C GLY A 72 -28.37 48.82 -12.73
N PHE A 73 -28.08 47.63 -12.19
CA PHE A 73 -26.98 46.78 -12.63
C PHE A 73 -27.45 45.67 -13.56
N GLU A 74 -26.57 45.22 -14.46
CA GLU A 74 -26.79 44.06 -15.30
C GLU A 74 -26.95 42.77 -14.48
N PRO A 75 -27.86 41.85 -14.87
CA PRO A 75 -28.01 40.56 -14.22
C PRO A 75 -26.77 39.67 -14.36
N LEU A 76 -26.51 38.83 -13.38
CA LEU A 76 -25.48 37.79 -13.47
C LEU A 76 -26.00 36.61 -14.29
N SER A 77 -25.20 36.12 -15.22
CA SER A 77 -25.45 34.82 -15.86
C SER A 77 -25.24 33.67 -14.87
N PHE A 78 -26.03 32.61 -15.02
CA PHE A 78 -25.72 31.33 -14.39
C PHE A 78 -24.38 30.80 -14.93
N PRO A 79 -23.64 30.01 -14.14
CA PRO A 79 -22.50 29.27 -14.67
C PRO A 79 -22.93 28.31 -15.78
N GLU A 80 -22.01 27.98 -16.68
CA GLU A 80 -22.27 26.99 -17.72
C GLU A 80 -22.57 25.61 -17.10
N PRO A 81 -23.69 24.99 -17.47
CA PRO A 81 -24.06 23.69 -16.93
C PRO A 81 -23.16 22.57 -17.53
N PRO A 82 -22.70 21.62 -16.71
CA PRO A 82 -21.96 20.47 -17.21
C PRO A 82 -22.89 19.46 -17.93
N THR A 83 -22.31 18.66 -18.83
CA THR A 83 -22.96 17.51 -19.47
C THR A 83 -22.71 16.24 -18.66
N LEU A 84 -23.74 15.41 -18.48
CA LEU A 84 -23.61 14.11 -17.83
C LEU A 84 -22.85 13.12 -18.73
N SER A 85 -22.21 12.12 -18.11
CA SER A 85 -21.47 11.11 -18.86
C SER A 85 -22.42 10.28 -19.72
N GLY A 86 -22.19 10.25 -21.03
CA GLY A 86 -23.04 9.55 -22.00
C GLY A 86 -24.19 10.40 -22.57
N GLU A 87 -24.35 11.64 -22.11
CA GLU A 87 -25.31 12.59 -22.68
C GLU A 87 -24.64 13.54 -23.68
N THR A 88 -25.39 14.00 -24.68
CA THR A 88 -24.91 14.94 -25.70
C THR A 88 -25.27 16.39 -25.40
N GLU A 89 -26.24 16.62 -24.52
CA GLU A 89 -26.72 17.95 -24.14
C GLU A 89 -26.33 18.29 -22.70
N PRO A 90 -26.00 19.56 -22.40
CA PRO A 90 -25.69 19.98 -21.05
C PRO A 90 -26.94 20.02 -20.17
N LEU A 91 -26.76 19.91 -18.85
CA LEU A 91 -27.87 20.01 -17.90
C LEU A 91 -28.63 21.36 -18.03
N PRO A 92 -29.91 21.42 -17.62
CA PRO A 92 -30.66 22.67 -17.70
C PRO A 92 -30.03 23.77 -16.83
N VAL A 93 -29.92 24.97 -17.40
CA VAL A 93 -29.35 26.15 -16.72
C VAL A 93 -30.13 26.44 -15.44
N GLY A 94 -29.42 26.55 -14.31
CA GLY A 94 -30.03 26.84 -13.00
C GLY A 94 -30.66 25.66 -12.28
N HIS A 95 -30.53 24.45 -12.84
CA HIS A 95 -31.00 23.18 -12.25
C HIS A 95 -29.88 22.15 -12.10
N VAL A 96 -28.62 22.57 -12.18
CA VAL A 96 -27.47 21.66 -12.12
C VAL A 96 -27.39 20.96 -10.76
N THR A 97 -27.78 21.64 -9.67
CA THR A 97 -27.73 21.08 -8.32
C THR A 97 -28.86 20.09 -8.00
N ASP A 98 -29.87 19.98 -8.86
CA ASP A 98 -30.90 18.94 -8.76
C ASP A 98 -30.35 17.58 -9.24
N HIS A 99 -29.29 17.59 -10.07
CA HIS A 99 -28.59 16.40 -10.59
C HIS A 99 -27.22 16.19 -9.90
N TRP A 100 -26.99 16.80 -8.73
CA TRP A 100 -25.67 16.88 -8.11
C TRP A 100 -24.97 15.54 -7.92
N GLU A 101 -25.73 14.50 -7.60
CA GLU A 101 -25.21 13.14 -7.35
C GLU A 101 -24.73 12.42 -8.61
N GLN A 102 -25.18 12.84 -9.78
CA GLN A 102 -24.82 12.27 -11.08
C GLN A 102 -23.55 12.93 -11.66
N LEU A 103 -23.16 14.09 -11.14
CA LEU A 103 -21.95 14.81 -11.52
C LEU A 103 -20.70 14.15 -10.95
N THR A 104 -19.61 14.17 -11.71
CA THR A 104 -18.28 13.80 -11.20
C THR A 104 -17.78 14.79 -10.14
N ARG A 105 -16.83 14.37 -9.29
CA ARG A 105 -16.23 15.25 -8.28
C ARG A 105 -15.62 16.53 -8.89
N ALA A 106 -15.02 16.42 -10.08
CA ALA A 106 -14.42 17.55 -10.79
C ALA A 106 -15.50 18.53 -11.28
N GLN A 107 -16.58 18.03 -11.88
CA GLN A 107 -17.71 18.85 -12.34
C GLN A 107 -18.39 19.57 -11.17
N ARG A 108 -18.64 18.87 -10.05
CA ARG A 108 -19.21 19.48 -8.83
C ARG A 108 -18.34 20.63 -8.32
N LYS A 109 -17.02 20.42 -8.26
CA LYS A 109 -16.06 21.44 -7.80
C LYS A 109 -16.07 22.66 -8.72
N ALA A 110 -15.92 22.46 -10.03
CA ALA A 110 -15.86 23.55 -11.00
C ALA A 110 -17.16 24.39 -11.00
N TYR A 111 -18.31 23.71 -11.01
CA TYR A 111 -19.60 24.40 -10.98
C TYR A 111 -19.82 25.18 -9.68
N PHE A 112 -19.44 24.59 -8.54
CA PHE A 112 -19.51 25.26 -7.24
C PHE A 112 -18.63 26.52 -7.17
N GLU A 113 -17.39 26.44 -7.65
CA GLU A 113 -16.47 27.58 -7.70
C GLU A 113 -17.01 28.70 -8.60
N ALA A 114 -17.60 28.34 -9.75
CA ALA A 114 -18.23 29.29 -10.65
C ALA A 114 -19.48 29.96 -10.03
N LEU A 115 -20.35 29.19 -9.35
CA LEU A 115 -21.49 29.73 -8.60
C LEU A 115 -21.04 30.72 -7.53
N LEU A 116 -20.03 30.35 -6.75
CA LEU A 116 -19.46 31.20 -5.71
C LEU A 116 -18.95 32.51 -6.30
N GLU A 117 -18.28 32.46 -7.45
CA GLU A 117 -17.75 33.65 -8.10
C GLU A 117 -18.84 34.58 -8.64
N LYS A 118 -19.97 34.04 -9.14
CA LYS A 118 -21.15 34.85 -9.48
C LYS A 118 -21.67 35.59 -8.24
N VAL A 119 -21.87 34.87 -7.15
CA VAL A 119 -22.36 35.48 -5.90
C VAL A 119 -21.35 36.51 -5.36
N ASN A 120 -20.05 36.23 -5.42
CA ASN A 120 -19.00 37.17 -5.04
C ASN A 120 -18.97 38.43 -5.89
N SER A 121 -19.27 38.31 -7.18
CA SER A 121 -19.40 39.47 -8.08
C SER A 121 -20.53 40.38 -7.65
N TYR A 122 -21.69 39.83 -7.30
CA TYR A 122 -22.79 40.59 -6.69
C TYR A 122 -22.36 41.27 -5.37
N LEU A 123 -21.65 40.55 -4.50
CA LEU A 123 -21.20 41.10 -3.23
C LEU A 123 -20.25 42.28 -3.43
N ARG A 124 -19.30 42.18 -4.37
CA ARG A 124 -18.40 43.29 -4.75
C ARG A 124 -19.19 44.49 -5.28
N LEU A 125 -20.11 44.27 -6.21
CA LEU A 125 -20.96 45.34 -6.78
C LEU A 125 -21.82 46.05 -5.72
N THR A 126 -22.22 45.33 -4.67
CA THR A 126 -23.06 45.88 -3.60
C THR A 126 -22.27 46.40 -2.40
N GLY A 127 -20.95 46.52 -2.50
CA GLY A 127 -20.08 46.98 -1.40
C GLY A 127 -20.05 46.04 -0.20
N ARG A 128 -20.45 44.77 -0.39
CA ARG A 128 -20.46 43.74 0.65
C ARG A 128 -19.16 42.93 0.58
N LYS A 129 -18.75 42.39 1.74
CA LYS A 129 -17.60 41.48 1.80
C LYS A 129 -17.90 40.21 0.98
N THR A 130 -16.95 39.80 0.15
CA THR A 130 -17.04 38.55 -0.62
C THR A 130 -16.97 37.32 0.28
N ILE A 131 -17.64 36.26 -0.14
CA ILE A 131 -17.51 34.93 0.45
C ILE A 131 -16.17 34.35 -0.02
N LYS A 132 -15.20 34.30 0.90
CA LYS A 132 -13.97 33.55 0.71
C LYS A 132 -14.09 32.24 1.47
N LEU A 133 -14.21 31.12 0.76
CA LEU A 133 -14.15 29.80 1.37
C LEU A 133 -12.68 29.48 1.66
N GLY A 134 -12.24 29.72 2.89
CA GLY A 134 -10.92 29.30 3.36
C GLY A 134 -10.95 27.86 3.89
N GLN A 135 -9.77 27.24 4.04
CA GLN A 135 -9.60 25.95 4.72
C GLN A 135 -9.74 26.00 6.26
N PRO A 136 -10.62 26.85 6.81
CA PRO A 136 -11.36 26.34 7.96
C PRO A 136 -12.89 26.41 7.80
N LEU A 137 -13.42 26.91 6.68
CA LEU A 137 -14.87 27.12 6.44
C LEU A 137 -15.53 25.98 5.68
N LEU A 138 -15.24 24.74 6.06
CA LEU A 138 -15.86 23.54 5.48
C LEU A 138 -16.15 22.53 6.57
N ALA A 139 -17.32 21.91 6.50
CA ALA A 139 -17.61 20.73 7.30
C ALA A 139 -16.62 19.61 7.01
N HIS A 140 -16.46 18.72 7.97
CA HIS A 140 -15.68 17.50 7.73
C HIS A 140 -16.30 16.72 6.56
N PRO A 141 -15.52 16.16 5.62
CA PRO A 141 -16.07 15.49 4.43
C PRO A 141 -16.91 14.24 4.74
N HIS A 142 -16.78 13.70 5.95
CA HIS A 142 -17.46 12.48 6.44
C HIS A 142 -18.01 12.74 7.85
N LEU A 143 -19.10 13.50 7.96
CA LEU A 143 -19.69 13.92 9.25
C LEU A 143 -20.28 12.74 10.03
N GLU A 144 -20.83 11.78 9.30
CA GLU A 144 -21.39 10.55 9.84
C GLU A 144 -20.34 9.67 10.54
N LEU A 145 -19.07 9.80 10.16
CA LEU A 145 -17.96 9.03 10.73
C LEU A 145 -17.14 9.84 11.75
N TYR A 146 -17.01 11.15 11.53
CA TYR A 146 -16.18 12.04 12.35
C TYR A 146 -16.93 13.29 12.76
N VAL A 147 -16.54 13.84 13.91
CA VAL A 147 -16.92 15.14 14.49
C VAL A 147 -18.40 15.35 14.83
N SER A 148 -19.35 14.82 14.05
CA SER A 148 -20.78 14.91 14.38
C SER A 148 -21.10 14.23 15.70
N VAL A 149 -22.12 14.75 16.40
CA VAL A 149 -22.58 14.25 17.71
C VAL A 149 -22.95 12.77 17.73
N ASN A 150 -23.48 12.25 16.62
CA ASN A 150 -23.89 10.86 16.47
C ASN A 150 -22.83 9.99 15.79
N SER A 151 -21.68 10.57 15.43
CA SER A 151 -20.60 9.82 14.81
C SER A 151 -19.91 8.91 15.83
N PRO A 152 -19.24 7.83 15.38
CA PRO A 152 -18.35 7.04 16.24
C PRO A 152 -17.16 7.85 16.80
N HIS A 153 -16.82 8.98 16.17
CA HIS A 153 -15.70 9.86 16.55
C HIS A 153 -16.15 11.31 16.79
N PRO A 154 -17.03 11.60 17.77
CA PRO A 154 -17.60 12.93 17.94
C PRO A 154 -16.56 13.94 18.42
N ALA A 155 -16.65 15.19 17.96
CA ALA A 155 -15.66 16.25 18.25
C ALA A 155 -15.47 16.47 19.75
N ALA A 156 -16.56 16.40 20.52
CA ALA A 156 -16.54 16.56 21.98
C ALA A 156 -15.73 15.48 22.73
N LYS A 157 -15.44 14.34 22.09
CA LYS A 157 -14.63 13.26 22.70
C LYS A 157 -13.25 13.11 22.06
N MET A 158 -13.16 13.35 20.76
CA MET A 158 -11.94 13.10 19.99
C MET A 158 -11.13 14.37 19.73
N GLY A 159 -11.77 15.54 19.65
CA GLY A 159 -11.14 16.76 19.13
C GLY A 159 -10.60 16.60 17.70
N CYS A 160 -9.93 17.64 17.21
CA CYS A 160 -9.28 17.66 15.90
C CYS A 160 -7.85 17.12 15.99
N SER A 161 -7.14 17.46 17.06
CA SER A 161 -5.73 17.13 17.30
C SER A 161 -5.44 15.62 17.43
N VAL A 162 -6.43 14.80 17.81
CA VAL A 162 -6.26 13.33 17.83
C VAL A 162 -5.95 12.79 16.43
N CYS A 163 -6.55 13.33 15.38
CA CYS A 163 -6.34 12.88 14.00
C CYS A 163 -5.25 13.71 13.30
N HIS A 164 -5.24 15.02 13.54
CA HIS A 164 -4.42 15.97 12.81
C HIS A 164 -3.07 16.30 13.48
N GLU A 165 -2.87 16.03 14.78
CA GLU A 165 -1.77 16.58 15.59
C GLU A 165 -1.82 18.12 15.68
N GLY A 166 -0.67 18.76 15.93
CA GLY A 166 -0.57 20.21 16.16
C GLY A 166 -0.75 20.60 17.62
N ASN A 167 -0.70 21.91 17.87
CA ASN A 167 -0.97 22.48 19.19
C ASN A 167 -2.47 22.78 19.34
N SER A 168 -3.18 21.91 20.05
CA SER A 168 -4.64 22.02 20.22
C SER A 168 -5.07 23.20 21.09
N GLN A 169 -4.16 23.80 21.86
CA GLN A 169 -4.48 24.88 22.80
C GLN A 169 -4.40 26.27 22.16
N GLU A 170 -3.86 26.39 20.95
CA GLU A 170 -3.64 27.69 20.33
C GLU A 170 -4.86 28.18 19.57
N THR A 171 -4.92 29.50 19.40
CA THR A 171 -6.08 30.18 18.79
C THR A 171 -5.70 30.99 17.54
N ASP A 172 -4.43 31.01 17.17
CA ASP A 172 -3.95 31.54 15.91
C ASP A 172 -3.39 30.44 15.01
N PHE A 173 -3.34 30.74 13.71
CA PHE A 173 -2.94 29.80 12.67
C PHE A 173 -1.49 29.30 12.85
N VAL A 174 -0.60 30.18 13.27
CA VAL A 174 0.85 29.93 13.34
C VAL A 174 1.19 29.05 14.53
N GLN A 175 0.73 29.43 15.73
CA GLN A 175 1.03 28.70 16.97
C GLN A 175 0.31 27.34 17.02
N ALA A 176 -0.79 27.16 16.28
CA ALA A 176 -1.42 25.85 16.07
C ALA A 176 -0.53 24.88 15.27
N ALA A 177 0.57 25.37 14.67
CA ALA A 177 1.57 24.63 13.92
C ALA A 177 1.06 23.98 12.63
N HIS A 178 0.42 24.75 11.75
CA HIS A 178 0.01 24.26 10.43
C HIS A 178 1.23 23.89 9.57
N THR A 179 1.13 22.79 8.79
CA THR A 179 2.18 22.40 7.84
C THR A 179 1.81 22.82 6.42
N PRO A 180 2.66 23.60 5.72
CA PRO A 180 2.45 23.91 4.31
C PRO A 180 2.71 22.66 3.44
N PRO A 181 1.88 22.40 2.42
CA PRO A 181 2.07 21.25 1.52
C PRO A 181 3.18 21.45 0.48
N THR A 182 3.55 22.70 0.17
CA THR A 182 4.57 23.09 -0.83
C THR A 182 5.34 24.33 -0.36
N HIS A 183 6.54 24.55 -0.89
CA HIS A 183 7.33 25.76 -0.61
C HIS A 183 6.60 27.05 -1.05
N GLU A 184 5.93 27.04 -2.21
CA GLU A 184 5.11 28.16 -2.67
C GLU A 184 3.95 28.50 -1.71
N VAL A 185 3.35 27.48 -1.08
CA VAL A 185 2.30 27.70 -0.08
C VAL A 185 2.91 28.21 1.22
N ARG A 186 4.11 27.74 1.60
CA ARG A 186 4.87 28.24 2.74
C ARG A 186 5.12 29.74 2.60
N GLU A 187 5.75 30.19 1.51
CA GLU A 187 6.05 31.61 1.26
C GLU A 187 4.80 32.49 1.33
N ARG A 188 3.72 32.06 0.66
CA ARG A 188 2.44 32.78 0.69
C ARG A 188 1.84 32.87 2.10
N TRP A 189 1.92 31.79 2.87
CA TRP A 189 1.44 31.77 4.25
C TRP A 189 2.32 32.62 5.19
N GLU A 190 3.63 32.71 4.95
CA GLU A 190 4.54 33.61 5.68
C GLU A 190 4.15 35.07 5.47
N GLU A 191 3.99 35.49 4.21
CA GLU A 191 3.52 36.83 3.88
C GLU A 191 2.15 37.12 4.53
N GLU A 192 1.21 36.17 4.42
CA GLU A 192 -0.16 36.38 4.84
C GLU A 192 -0.34 36.41 6.36
N TYR A 193 0.31 35.50 7.09
CA TYR A 193 0.05 35.26 8.51
C TYR A 193 1.17 35.82 9.42
N TYR A 194 2.43 35.76 9.00
CA TYR A 194 3.54 36.20 9.85
C TYR A 194 3.84 37.68 9.67
N ILE A 195 3.99 38.13 8.42
CA ILE A 195 4.32 39.53 8.11
C ILE A 195 3.08 40.41 8.30
N ARG A 196 1.96 40.07 7.64
CA ARG A 196 0.77 40.92 7.63
C ARG A 196 -0.03 40.89 8.93
N ILE A 197 -0.19 39.71 9.56
CA ILE A 197 -1.10 39.55 10.72
C ILE A 197 -0.37 39.67 12.06
N LEU A 198 0.78 39.03 12.21
CA LEU A 198 1.56 39.10 13.46
C LEU A 198 2.50 40.32 13.52
N GLY A 199 2.81 40.94 12.38
CA GLY A 199 3.68 42.11 12.30
C GLY A 199 5.14 41.80 12.61
N VAL A 200 5.58 40.55 12.41
CA VAL A 200 6.93 40.11 12.74
C VAL A 200 7.70 39.84 11.44
N PRO A 201 8.48 40.81 10.93
CA PRO A 201 9.09 40.73 9.60
C PRO A 201 10.15 39.63 9.45
N ASN A 202 10.66 39.06 10.55
CA ASN A 202 11.75 38.08 10.56
C ASN A 202 11.37 36.72 11.17
N VAL A 203 10.08 36.45 11.44
CA VAL A 203 9.63 35.13 11.90
C VAL A 203 8.97 34.42 10.72
N THR A 204 9.54 33.28 10.35
CA THR A 204 9.12 32.42 9.23
C THR A 204 8.54 31.09 9.75
N PHE A 205 8.08 30.21 8.86
CA PHE A 205 7.75 28.83 9.27
C PHE A 205 8.92 28.13 9.93
N GLU A 206 10.16 28.50 9.60
CA GLU A 206 11.39 27.94 10.17
C GLU A 206 11.33 27.88 11.70
N THR A 207 10.84 28.94 12.35
CA THR A 207 10.74 28.99 13.82
C THR A 207 9.76 27.94 14.34
N ILE A 208 8.59 27.80 13.71
CA ILE A 208 7.59 26.81 14.15
C ILE A 208 8.02 25.39 13.78
N GLU A 209 8.60 25.18 12.60
CA GLU A 209 9.10 23.87 12.15
C GLU A 209 10.28 23.39 13.01
N HIS A 210 11.14 24.30 13.50
CA HIS A 210 12.23 23.97 14.42
C HIS A 210 11.77 23.71 15.87
N PHE A 211 10.85 24.51 16.40
CA PHE A 211 10.46 24.42 17.82
C PHE A 211 9.26 23.50 18.08
N TRP A 212 8.44 23.23 17.07
CA TRP A 212 7.27 22.38 17.22
C TRP A 212 7.51 21.02 16.59
N GLU A 213 7.83 20.03 17.42
CA GLU A 213 8.18 18.69 16.96
C GLU A 213 7.04 17.95 16.23
N ARG A 214 5.78 18.38 16.38
CA ARG A 214 4.60 17.70 15.81
C ARG A 214 3.60 18.67 15.20
N PRO A 215 3.95 19.28 14.07
CA PRO A 215 3.01 20.17 13.40
C PRO A 215 1.81 19.37 12.87
N ILE A 216 0.74 20.09 12.55
CA ILE A 216 -0.49 19.55 11.99
C ILE A 216 -0.16 18.75 10.73
N ARG A 217 -0.50 17.47 10.76
CA ARG A 217 -0.40 16.56 9.63
C ARG A 217 -1.18 17.10 8.44
N LEU A 218 -0.54 17.05 7.28
CA LEU A 218 -1.24 17.22 6.01
C LEU A 218 -2.41 16.23 5.91
N PRO A 219 -3.53 16.60 5.24
CA PRO A 219 -4.72 15.76 5.14
C PRO A 219 -4.45 14.31 4.73
N LYS A 220 -3.47 14.09 3.84
CA LYS A 220 -3.09 12.74 3.39
C LYS A 220 -2.44 11.85 4.48
N TYR A 221 -1.96 12.40 5.58
CA TYR A 221 -1.33 11.63 6.67
C TYR A 221 -2.20 11.51 7.93
N THR A 222 -3.43 12.05 7.90
CA THR A 222 -4.36 12.04 9.05
C THR A 222 -4.73 10.64 9.52
N GLU A 223 -4.80 9.67 8.60
CA GLU A 223 -5.07 8.25 8.95
C GLU A 223 -4.03 7.64 9.90
N ALA A 224 -2.85 8.25 10.04
CA ALA A 224 -1.89 7.85 11.05
C ALA A 224 -2.45 7.98 12.49
N GLY A 225 -3.36 8.92 12.72
CA GLY A 225 -4.04 9.08 14.00
C GLY A 225 -4.94 7.92 14.38
N CYS A 226 -5.42 7.11 13.41
CA CYS A 226 -6.30 5.97 13.68
C CYS A 226 -5.65 4.93 14.60
N ALA A 227 -4.32 4.76 14.52
CA ALA A 227 -3.59 3.79 15.34
C ALA A 227 -3.58 4.12 16.84
N LYS A 228 -3.99 5.34 17.24
CA LYS A 228 -4.14 5.72 18.65
C LYS A 228 -5.22 4.87 19.33
N CYS A 229 -6.30 4.55 18.61
CA CYS A 229 -7.42 3.75 19.13
C CYS A 229 -7.48 2.33 18.53
N HIS A 230 -7.11 2.18 17.25
CA HIS A 230 -7.17 0.92 16.50
C HIS A 230 -5.77 0.26 16.41
N THR A 231 -5.41 -0.54 17.42
CA THR A 231 -4.05 -1.08 17.54
C THR A 231 -3.71 -2.20 16.57
N GLU A 232 -4.68 -3.00 16.12
CA GLU A 232 -4.44 -4.04 15.12
C GLU A 232 -4.38 -3.47 13.69
N ILE A 233 -4.99 -2.31 13.42
CA ILE A 233 -5.03 -1.59 12.14
C ILE A 233 -5.74 -2.35 11.00
N THR A 234 -5.55 -3.68 10.86
CA THR A 234 -6.17 -4.53 9.80
C THR A 234 -7.69 -4.56 9.83
N ASP A 235 -8.29 -4.10 10.92
CA ASP A 235 -9.73 -4.00 11.15
C ASP A 235 -10.33 -2.66 10.72
N ILE A 236 -9.52 -1.59 10.59
CA ILE A 236 -9.96 -0.24 10.21
C ILE A 236 -10.43 -0.33 8.76
N ALA A 237 -11.64 -0.81 8.54
CA ALA A 237 -11.96 -1.29 7.20
C ALA A 237 -13.40 -1.03 6.80
N ARG A 238 -14.34 -0.77 7.72
CA ARG A 238 -15.74 -0.61 7.33
C ARG A 238 -16.54 0.30 8.25
N TYR A 239 -17.08 1.38 7.70
CA TYR A 239 -18.21 2.10 8.29
C TYR A 239 -19.28 2.31 7.21
N GLN A 240 -20.53 1.91 7.51
CA GLN A 240 -21.65 1.95 6.57
C GLN A 240 -21.41 1.28 5.20
N GLY A 241 -20.50 0.31 5.13
CA GLY A 241 -20.14 -0.38 3.88
C GLY A 241 -18.96 0.25 3.13
N GLU A 242 -18.48 1.43 3.56
CA GLU A 242 -17.31 2.07 2.98
C GLU A 242 -16.02 1.76 3.74
N ARG A 243 -14.91 1.67 3.01
CA ARG A 243 -13.59 1.44 3.61
C ARG A 243 -12.89 2.74 3.99
N HIS A 244 -12.56 2.86 5.27
CA HIS A 244 -11.73 3.93 5.81
C HIS A 244 -10.33 3.42 6.17
N GLY A 245 -9.38 4.32 6.44
CA GLY A 245 -8.03 3.93 6.82
C GLY A 245 -7.27 3.20 5.72
N LYS A 246 -7.56 3.47 4.43
CA LYS A 246 -7.00 2.72 3.30
C LYS A 246 -5.48 2.84 3.25
N ARG A 247 -4.95 4.04 3.50
CA ARG A 247 -3.51 4.36 3.43
C ARG A 247 -2.76 3.80 4.63
N ILE A 248 -3.30 3.91 5.85
CA ILE A 248 -2.68 3.33 7.05
C ILE A 248 -2.63 1.80 7.00
N ASN A 249 -3.70 1.16 6.49
CA ASN A 249 -3.74 -0.28 6.25
C ASN A 249 -2.70 -0.72 5.22
N LEU A 250 -2.63 -0.03 4.08
CA LEU A 250 -1.65 -0.30 3.05
C LEU A 250 -0.23 -0.18 3.61
N GLY A 251 0.04 0.87 4.38
CA GLY A 251 1.35 1.08 5.01
C GLY A 251 1.76 -0.08 5.93
N ARG A 252 0.85 -0.54 6.81
CA ARG A 252 1.11 -1.70 7.68
C ARG A 252 1.34 -2.97 6.85
N GLN A 253 0.52 -3.19 5.83
CA GLN A 253 0.64 -4.35 4.94
C GLN A 253 2.00 -4.36 4.22
N LEU A 254 2.35 -3.26 3.54
CA LEU A 254 3.63 -3.13 2.84
C LEU A 254 4.82 -3.34 3.78
N PHE A 255 4.75 -2.82 5.01
CA PHE A 255 5.83 -2.95 6.00
C PHE A 255 6.14 -4.43 6.33
N THR A 256 5.11 -5.28 6.35
CA THR A 256 5.27 -6.72 6.59
C THR A 256 5.60 -7.49 5.30
N GLU A 257 4.93 -7.20 4.19
CA GLU A 257 5.08 -7.91 2.91
C GLU A 257 6.44 -7.69 2.22
N LEU A 258 7.01 -6.50 2.38
CA LEU A 258 8.37 -6.17 1.92
C LEU A 258 9.45 -6.62 2.91
N GLY A 259 9.06 -7.09 4.10
CA GLY A 259 9.97 -7.56 5.13
C GLY A 259 10.69 -6.45 5.89
N CYS A 260 10.16 -5.22 5.92
CA CYS A 260 10.75 -4.11 6.69
C CYS A 260 10.91 -4.48 8.17
N VAL A 261 9.95 -5.23 8.73
CA VAL A 261 9.98 -5.74 10.13
C VAL A 261 11.15 -6.69 10.42
N ASN A 262 11.78 -7.28 9.39
CA ASN A 262 12.91 -8.17 9.59
C ASN A 262 14.22 -7.40 9.81
N CYS A 263 14.29 -6.14 9.36
CA CYS A 263 15.40 -5.24 9.62
C CYS A 263 15.09 -4.28 10.76
N HIS A 264 13.89 -3.70 10.77
CA HIS A 264 13.43 -2.70 11.71
C HIS A 264 12.51 -3.29 12.77
N ASN A 265 12.82 -3.06 14.04
CA ASN A 265 11.93 -3.47 15.11
C ASN A 265 10.74 -2.49 15.23
N VAL A 266 9.54 -3.03 15.41
CA VAL A 266 8.32 -2.24 15.68
C VAL A 266 7.51 -2.97 16.75
N ASP A 267 7.19 -2.28 17.84
CA ASP A 267 6.36 -2.84 18.90
C ASP A 267 5.05 -3.43 18.36
N LYS A 268 4.65 -4.58 18.91
CA LYS A 268 3.44 -5.36 18.57
C LYS A 268 3.33 -5.84 17.12
N ILE A 269 4.37 -5.67 16.31
CA ILE A 269 4.45 -6.33 15.00
C ILE A 269 5.49 -7.44 15.13
N PRO A 270 5.06 -8.72 15.22
CA PRO A 270 5.99 -9.81 15.33
C PRO A 270 6.89 -9.83 14.10
N ARG A 271 8.13 -10.30 14.30
CA ARG A 271 9.02 -10.57 13.16
C ARG A 271 8.31 -11.52 12.21
N ALA A 272 8.26 -11.11 10.95
CA ALA A 272 7.67 -11.92 9.92
C ALA A 272 8.62 -13.07 9.56
N ARG A 273 8.06 -14.07 8.89
CA ARG A 273 8.88 -15.03 8.17
C ARG A 273 9.83 -14.30 7.21
N LYS A 274 10.99 -14.90 6.96
CA LYS A 274 11.92 -14.43 5.94
C LYS A 274 11.23 -14.35 4.56
N VAL A 275 11.21 -13.15 3.97
CA VAL A 275 10.51 -12.86 2.70
C VAL A 275 11.31 -13.26 1.46
N GLY A 276 12.63 -13.34 1.59
CA GLY A 276 13.54 -13.81 0.56
C GLY A 276 13.61 -15.35 0.52
N PRO A 277 14.08 -15.93 -0.60
CA PRO A 277 14.29 -17.37 -0.72
C PRO A 277 15.32 -17.88 0.29
N ASP A 278 15.16 -19.15 0.68
CA ASP A 278 16.17 -19.91 1.41
C ASP A 278 17.43 -20.05 0.52
N LEU A 279 18.59 -19.65 1.06
CA LEU A 279 19.89 -19.69 0.38
C LEU A 279 20.78 -20.83 0.89
N THR A 280 20.29 -21.68 1.81
CA THR A 280 21.03 -22.83 2.36
C THR A 280 21.55 -23.76 1.26
N HIS A 281 20.80 -23.88 0.15
CA HIS A 281 21.10 -24.78 -0.97
C HIS A 281 21.30 -24.02 -2.28
N VAL A 282 21.82 -22.79 -2.22
CA VAL A 282 21.90 -21.91 -3.40
C VAL A 282 22.66 -22.54 -4.59
N ALA A 283 23.72 -23.29 -4.32
CA ALA A 283 24.55 -23.92 -5.37
C ALA A 283 23.83 -25.04 -6.13
N SER A 284 22.77 -25.63 -5.54
CA SER A 284 21.94 -26.63 -6.23
C SER A 284 20.94 -26.02 -7.22
N LYS A 285 20.76 -24.69 -7.16
CA LYS A 285 19.73 -23.97 -7.94
C LYS A 285 20.34 -22.96 -8.90
N LEU A 286 21.37 -22.24 -8.49
CA LEU A 286 21.90 -21.05 -9.19
C LEU A 286 23.40 -21.18 -9.47
N LYS A 287 23.87 -20.41 -10.46
CA LYS A 287 25.29 -20.28 -10.81
C LYS A 287 25.89 -18.98 -10.24
N PRO A 288 27.19 -18.92 -9.91
CA PRO A 288 27.82 -17.72 -9.34
C PRO A 288 27.61 -16.46 -10.19
N LYS A 289 27.84 -16.55 -11.51
CA LYS A 289 27.61 -15.43 -12.45
C LYS A 289 26.17 -14.89 -12.41
N PHE A 290 25.17 -15.74 -12.20
CA PHE A 290 23.78 -15.30 -12.05
C PHE A 290 23.58 -14.58 -10.72
N VAL A 291 24.08 -15.16 -9.62
CA VAL A 291 23.94 -14.58 -8.27
C VAL A 291 24.60 -13.21 -8.19
N GLN A 292 25.78 -13.03 -8.77
CA GLN A 292 26.46 -11.74 -8.78
C GLN A 292 25.65 -10.66 -9.52
N GLN A 293 25.17 -10.95 -10.74
CA GLN A 293 24.33 -9.99 -11.46
C GLN A 293 23.00 -9.71 -10.77
N TRP A 294 22.38 -10.74 -10.19
CA TRP A 294 21.13 -10.61 -9.44
C TRP A 294 21.29 -9.77 -8.17
N VAL A 295 22.36 -9.96 -7.41
CA VAL A 295 22.65 -9.18 -6.20
C VAL A 295 23.00 -7.74 -6.56
N PHE A 296 23.77 -7.54 -7.64
CA PHE A 296 24.19 -6.21 -8.08
C PHE A 296 23.03 -5.38 -8.61
N PHE A 297 22.17 -5.94 -9.48
CA PHE A 297 21.01 -5.25 -10.05
C PHE A 297 19.87 -6.25 -10.38
N PRO A 298 18.99 -6.58 -9.41
CA PRO A 298 17.98 -7.63 -9.58
C PRO A 298 16.90 -7.28 -10.63
N GLN A 299 16.55 -6.00 -10.77
CA GLN A 299 15.55 -5.52 -11.70
C GLN A 299 15.94 -5.65 -13.18
N LYS A 300 17.24 -5.80 -13.50
CA LYS A 300 17.70 -6.09 -14.86
C LYS A 300 17.25 -7.49 -15.31
N PHE A 301 17.28 -8.48 -14.43
CA PHE A 301 16.74 -9.80 -14.77
C PHE A 301 15.20 -9.83 -14.70
N ARG A 302 14.65 -9.23 -13.64
CA ARG A 302 13.20 -9.21 -13.38
C ARG A 302 12.77 -7.84 -12.86
N PRO A 303 12.20 -6.97 -13.73
CA PRO A 303 11.74 -5.64 -13.32
C PRO A 303 10.73 -5.66 -12.16
N SER A 304 9.88 -6.70 -12.09
CA SER A 304 8.85 -6.85 -11.05
C SER A 304 9.34 -7.45 -9.73
N THR A 305 10.65 -7.67 -9.55
CA THR A 305 11.21 -8.30 -8.35
C THR A 305 10.93 -7.52 -7.06
N ARG A 306 10.71 -8.25 -5.96
CA ARG A 306 10.64 -7.70 -4.59
C ARG A 306 12.00 -7.66 -3.89
N MET A 307 13.05 -8.24 -4.49
CA MET A 307 14.40 -8.08 -3.96
C MET A 307 14.82 -6.62 -4.12
N PRO A 308 15.13 -5.89 -3.03
CA PRO A 308 15.45 -4.49 -3.12
C PRO A 308 16.86 -4.28 -3.69
N HIS A 309 17.11 -3.08 -4.21
CA HIS A 309 18.38 -2.70 -4.81
C HIS A 309 19.37 -2.24 -3.73
N MET A 310 20.44 -3.01 -3.53
CA MET A 310 21.46 -2.68 -2.53
C MET A 310 22.56 -1.77 -3.11
N PHE A 311 23.04 -2.11 -4.32
CA PHE A 311 24.19 -1.52 -5.00
C PHE A 311 23.74 -0.55 -6.10
N LEU A 312 24.71 0.07 -6.80
CA LEU A 312 24.45 1.09 -7.84
C LEU A 312 23.45 2.18 -7.40
N GLN A 313 23.46 2.49 -6.10
CA GLN A 313 22.68 3.58 -5.53
C GLN A 313 23.51 4.86 -5.59
N GLU A 314 22.85 6.01 -5.47
CA GLU A 314 23.47 7.34 -5.61
C GLU A 314 24.78 7.51 -4.84
N ASN A 315 24.88 7.01 -3.60
CA ASN A 315 26.11 7.08 -2.79
C ASN A 315 27.18 6.01 -3.13
N SER A 316 26.98 5.26 -4.21
CA SER A 316 27.88 4.22 -4.74
C SER A 316 28.05 4.31 -6.26
N LEU A 317 27.62 5.41 -6.87
CA LEU A 317 27.85 5.71 -8.29
C LEU A 317 29.22 6.40 -8.48
N PRO A 318 29.76 6.46 -9.71
CA PRO A 318 31.05 7.09 -9.98
C PRO A 318 31.18 8.55 -9.50
N ASP A 319 30.08 9.31 -9.55
CA ASP A 319 29.98 10.70 -9.07
C ASP A 319 30.03 10.82 -7.53
N SER A 320 29.81 9.74 -6.80
CA SER A 320 29.97 9.69 -5.33
C SER A 320 31.40 9.40 -4.85
N ALA A 321 32.35 9.31 -5.79
CA ALA A 321 33.75 9.09 -5.48
C ALA A 321 34.31 10.20 -4.58
N ASN A 322 35.09 9.82 -3.58
CA ASN A 322 35.71 10.76 -2.65
C ASN A 322 37.05 10.22 -2.13
N ALA A 323 37.75 10.99 -1.29
CA ALA A 323 39.06 10.63 -0.76
C ALA A 323 39.10 9.26 -0.03
N TYR A 324 37.98 8.83 0.56
CA TYR A 324 37.90 7.55 1.28
C TYR A 324 37.34 6.40 0.44
N ASP A 325 36.55 6.70 -0.59
CA ASP A 325 35.97 5.74 -1.54
C ASP A 325 36.19 6.23 -2.99
N PRO A 326 37.44 6.13 -3.51
CA PRO A 326 37.81 6.74 -4.80
C PRO A 326 37.26 5.99 -6.02
N ASP A 327 36.89 4.71 -5.85
CA ASP A 327 36.23 3.92 -6.90
C ASP A 327 35.06 3.11 -6.29
N PRO A 328 33.89 3.75 -6.13
CA PRO A 328 32.73 3.10 -5.53
C PRO A 328 32.20 1.91 -6.36
N VAL A 329 32.40 1.93 -7.67
CA VAL A 329 31.95 0.84 -8.56
C VAL A 329 32.83 -0.39 -8.37
N LEU A 330 34.15 -0.25 -8.46
CA LEU A 330 35.08 -1.36 -8.20
C LEU A 330 34.89 -1.94 -6.79
N ARG A 331 34.66 -1.08 -5.79
CA ARG A 331 34.33 -1.50 -4.44
C ARG A 331 33.10 -2.39 -4.42
N THR A 332 31.97 -1.90 -4.94
CA THR A 332 30.69 -2.64 -4.86
C THR A 332 30.70 -3.93 -5.68
N GLU A 333 31.37 -3.97 -6.84
CA GLU A 333 31.58 -5.22 -7.60
C GLU A 333 32.39 -6.25 -6.80
N THR A 334 33.44 -5.79 -6.10
CA THR A 334 34.28 -6.63 -5.23
C THR A 334 33.48 -7.19 -4.05
N GLU A 335 32.64 -6.36 -3.42
CA GLU A 335 31.73 -6.78 -2.34
C GLU A 335 30.73 -7.83 -2.82
N VAL A 336 30.16 -7.68 -4.02
CA VAL A 336 29.25 -8.66 -4.61
C VAL A 336 29.96 -9.98 -4.94
N ALA A 337 31.17 -9.91 -5.48
CA ALA A 337 32.00 -11.10 -5.71
C ALA A 337 32.26 -11.85 -4.39
N ALA A 338 32.57 -11.13 -3.31
CA ALA A 338 32.79 -11.68 -1.98
C ALA A 338 31.51 -12.31 -1.37
N ILE A 339 30.35 -11.65 -1.49
CA ILE A 339 29.05 -12.21 -1.09
C ILE A 339 28.79 -13.53 -1.83
N SER A 340 28.99 -13.53 -3.15
CA SER A 340 28.82 -14.74 -3.96
C SER A 340 29.78 -15.85 -3.52
N LYS A 341 31.06 -15.55 -3.25
CA LYS A 341 32.02 -16.54 -2.72
C LYS A 341 31.49 -17.15 -1.43
N TYR A 342 31.07 -16.33 -0.46
CA TYR A 342 30.54 -16.82 0.81
C TYR A 342 29.35 -17.77 0.61
N LEU A 343 28.33 -17.33 -0.13
CA LEU A 343 27.09 -18.07 -0.34
C LEU A 343 27.32 -19.45 -0.97
N PHE A 344 28.21 -19.54 -1.97
CA PHE A 344 28.50 -20.82 -2.63
C PHE A 344 29.38 -21.73 -1.77
N THR A 345 30.32 -21.16 -1.02
CA THR A 345 31.18 -21.93 -0.09
C THR A 345 30.37 -22.56 1.04
N VAL A 346 29.36 -21.87 1.59
CA VAL A 346 28.53 -22.42 2.69
C VAL A 346 27.29 -23.19 2.21
N SER A 347 27.10 -23.31 0.89
CA SER A 347 25.94 -23.99 0.32
C SER A 347 25.98 -25.49 0.64
N ARG A 348 24.87 -26.02 1.16
CA ARG A 348 24.73 -27.45 1.47
C ARG A 348 24.24 -28.22 0.24
N PRO A 349 24.71 -29.45 0.02
CA PRO A 349 24.12 -30.35 -0.96
C PRO A 349 22.62 -30.52 -0.73
N TRP A 350 21.85 -30.59 -1.82
CA TRP A 350 20.43 -30.88 -1.80
C TRP A 350 20.13 -31.91 -2.88
N LYS A 351 19.35 -32.93 -2.53
CA LYS A 351 19.00 -34.02 -3.44
C LYS A 351 17.59 -33.76 -4.02
N PRO A 352 17.45 -33.51 -5.33
CA PRO A 352 16.14 -33.29 -5.95
C PRO A 352 15.28 -34.55 -5.89
N ILE A 353 13.95 -34.36 -5.86
CA ILE A 353 12.99 -35.45 -6.07
C ILE A 353 13.12 -35.88 -7.55
N PRO A 354 13.49 -37.15 -7.83
CA PRO A 354 13.68 -37.60 -9.20
C PRO A 354 12.34 -37.66 -9.94
N LYS A 355 12.37 -37.27 -11.21
CA LYS A 355 11.27 -37.55 -12.14
C LYS A 355 11.23 -39.06 -12.41
N PRO A 356 10.07 -39.73 -12.26
CA PRO A 356 9.95 -41.16 -12.55
C PRO A 356 10.38 -41.51 -13.98
N GLU A 357 10.89 -42.72 -14.18
CA GLU A 357 11.20 -43.24 -15.50
C GLU A 357 9.92 -43.31 -16.37
N GLY A 358 10.05 -43.02 -17.67
CA GLY A 358 8.93 -43.00 -18.62
C GLY A 358 8.09 -41.72 -18.66
N VAL A 359 8.15 -40.86 -17.64
CA VAL A 359 7.43 -39.57 -17.59
C VAL A 359 8.14 -38.54 -18.46
N THR A 360 7.46 -37.93 -19.44
CA THR A 360 8.06 -36.92 -20.33
C THR A 360 7.13 -35.72 -20.50
N GLY A 361 7.62 -34.54 -20.12
CA GLY A 361 6.82 -33.32 -20.17
C GLY A 361 6.62 -32.78 -21.59
N ASP A 362 5.40 -32.34 -21.87
CA ASP A 362 4.98 -31.62 -23.08
C ASP A 362 4.76 -30.13 -22.76
N PRO A 363 5.47 -29.20 -23.44
CA PRO A 363 5.31 -27.77 -23.20
C PRO A 363 3.90 -27.21 -23.48
N LYS A 364 3.16 -27.73 -24.46
CA LYS A 364 1.80 -27.25 -24.79
C LYS A 364 0.79 -27.70 -23.74
N ARG A 365 0.89 -28.95 -23.29
CA ARG A 365 0.08 -29.42 -22.14
C ARG A 365 0.45 -28.64 -20.87
N GLY A 366 1.74 -28.38 -20.67
CA GLY A 366 2.25 -27.58 -19.56
C GLY A 366 1.71 -26.15 -19.53
N GLU A 367 1.63 -25.47 -20.68
CA GLU A 367 1.02 -24.14 -20.80
C GLU A 367 -0.46 -24.19 -20.42
N THR A 368 -1.19 -25.17 -20.96
CA THR A 368 -2.62 -25.37 -20.69
C THR A 368 -2.87 -25.57 -19.19
N LEU A 369 -2.08 -26.45 -18.57
CA LEU A 369 -2.12 -26.69 -17.13
C LEU A 369 -1.78 -25.43 -16.33
N PHE A 370 -0.74 -24.68 -16.72
CA PHE A 370 -0.34 -23.45 -16.04
C PHE A 370 -1.48 -22.41 -15.97
N ARG A 371 -2.26 -22.27 -17.06
CA ARG A 371 -3.43 -21.37 -17.11
C ARG A 371 -4.57 -21.84 -16.21
N LYS A 372 -4.76 -23.16 -16.07
CA LYS A 372 -5.95 -23.76 -15.45
C LYS A 372 -5.78 -24.12 -13.97
N LEU A 373 -4.58 -24.48 -13.53
CA LEU A 373 -4.31 -24.98 -12.17
C LEU A 373 -4.41 -23.91 -11.07
N GLY A 374 -4.47 -22.62 -11.46
CA GLY A 374 -4.49 -21.49 -10.53
C GLY A 374 -3.14 -20.84 -10.29
N CYS A 375 -2.09 -21.21 -11.04
CA CYS A 375 -0.77 -20.57 -10.97
C CYS A 375 -0.86 -19.03 -11.12
N LEU A 376 -1.77 -18.59 -11.99
CA LEU A 376 -2.00 -17.18 -12.35
C LEU A 376 -2.65 -16.32 -11.25
N ALA A 377 -3.16 -16.92 -10.17
CA ALA A 377 -3.59 -16.14 -9.00
C ALA A 377 -2.40 -15.44 -8.31
N CYS A 378 -1.23 -16.10 -8.32
CA CYS A 378 -0.04 -15.65 -7.63
C CYS A 378 1.06 -15.20 -8.59
N HIS A 379 1.25 -15.94 -9.69
CA HIS A 379 2.32 -15.72 -10.65
C HIS A 379 1.81 -14.97 -11.88
N ALA A 380 2.36 -13.79 -12.13
CA ALA A 380 2.23 -13.15 -13.44
C ALA A 380 3.13 -13.84 -14.49
N ASN A 381 2.71 -13.80 -15.75
CA ASN A 381 3.49 -14.24 -16.90
C ASN A 381 3.25 -13.29 -18.09
N VAL A 382 4.09 -12.26 -18.20
CA VAL A 382 3.99 -11.25 -19.27
C VAL A 382 4.32 -11.84 -20.63
N ARG A 383 5.14 -12.90 -20.72
CA ARG A 383 5.40 -13.54 -22.01
C ARG A 383 4.16 -14.25 -22.57
N LEU A 384 3.27 -14.72 -21.70
CA LEU A 384 2.05 -15.45 -22.06
C LEU A 384 0.90 -14.54 -22.48
N PHE A 385 0.78 -13.36 -21.86
CA PHE A 385 -0.37 -12.45 -22.03
C PHE A 385 0.01 -11.03 -22.47
N GLY A 386 1.29 -10.67 -22.40
CA GLY A 386 1.76 -9.31 -22.60
C GLY A 386 1.56 -8.80 -24.01
N GLU A 387 1.57 -9.65 -25.04
CA GLU A 387 1.26 -9.21 -26.40
C GLU A 387 -0.15 -8.65 -26.49
N GLU A 388 -1.15 -9.40 -26.02
CA GLU A 388 -2.55 -8.95 -26.00
C GLU A 388 -2.71 -7.70 -25.13
N TRP A 389 -2.22 -7.73 -23.89
CA TRP A 389 -2.42 -6.64 -22.94
C TRP A 389 -1.72 -5.34 -23.35
N ILE A 390 -0.44 -5.41 -23.73
CA ILE A 390 0.36 -4.23 -24.07
C ILE A 390 -0.08 -3.64 -25.40
N THR A 391 -0.37 -4.48 -26.40
CA THR A 391 -0.85 -4.00 -27.70
C THR A 391 -2.15 -3.23 -27.53
N LYS A 392 -3.09 -3.77 -26.73
CA LYS A 392 -4.38 -3.13 -26.50
C LYS A 392 -4.27 -1.81 -25.72
N ASP A 393 -3.47 -1.78 -24.66
CA ASP A 393 -3.23 -0.55 -23.89
C ASP A 393 -2.53 0.54 -24.72
N ILE A 394 -1.54 0.18 -25.57
CA ILE A 394 -0.90 1.12 -26.49
C ILE A 394 -1.92 1.68 -27.49
N ALA A 395 -2.70 0.81 -28.13
CA ALA A 395 -3.69 1.20 -29.14
C ALA A 395 -4.69 2.21 -28.58
N GLU A 396 -5.23 1.95 -27.39
CA GLU A 396 -6.22 2.81 -26.75
C GLU A 396 -5.63 4.11 -26.20
N ARG A 397 -4.49 4.06 -25.51
CA ARG A 397 -3.86 5.25 -24.92
C ARG A 397 -3.34 6.23 -25.98
N GLU A 398 -2.85 5.71 -27.10
CA GLU A 398 -2.26 6.52 -28.16
C GLU A 398 -3.23 6.79 -29.32
N GLY A 399 -4.41 6.17 -29.33
CA GLY A 399 -5.38 6.30 -30.42
C GLY A 399 -4.86 5.77 -31.76
N ILE A 400 -4.04 4.71 -31.74
CA ILE A 400 -3.45 4.09 -32.94
C ILE A 400 -4.07 2.72 -33.22
N ASP A 401 -3.95 2.24 -34.46
CA ASP A 401 -4.45 0.93 -34.84
C ASP A 401 -3.67 -0.22 -34.18
N GLU A 402 -4.33 -1.36 -33.98
CA GLU A 402 -3.77 -2.52 -33.28
C GLU A 402 -2.53 -3.09 -33.97
N LYS A 403 -2.42 -2.98 -35.31
CA LYS A 403 -1.25 -3.46 -36.05
C LYS A 403 -0.03 -2.59 -35.75
N THR A 404 -0.21 -1.27 -35.69
CA THR A 404 0.87 -0.33 -35.29
C THR A 404 1.26 -0.54 -33.82
N ALA A 405 0.30 -0.69 -32.92
CA ALA A 405 0.57 -1.01 -31.52
C ALA A 405 1.35 -2.33 -31.36
N ARG A 406 0.99 -3.36 -32.13
CA ARG A 406 1.66 -4.66 -32.14
C ARG A 406 3.10 -4.55 -32.65
N PHE A 407 3.34 -3.73 -33.68
CA PHE A 407 4.69 -3.47 -34.18
C PHE A 407 5.58 -2.87 -33.08
N ARG A 408 5.04 -1.93 -32.27
CA ARG A 408 5.76 -1.38 -31.12
C ARG A 408 6.05 -2.43 -30.05
N TYR A 409 5.07 -3.26 -29.70
CA TYR A 409 5.28 -4.37 -28.76
C TYR A 409 6.40 -5.32 -29.22
N LEU A 410 6.41 -5.69 -30.50
CA LEU A 410 7.45 -6.55 -31.08
C LEU A 410 8.84 -5.91 -31.04
N GLY A 411 8.92 -4.58 -31.14
CA GLY A 411 10.17 -3.82 -31.00
C GLY A 411 10.70 -3.71 -29.56
N MET A 412 9.88 -4.00 -28.55
CA MET A 412 10.32 -3.98 -27.14
C MET A 412 11.08 -5.27 -26.79
N THR A 413 12.18 -5.11 -26.05
CA THR A 413 12.83 -6.21 -25.30
C THR A 413 11.89 -6.78 -24.25
N TYR A 414 12.21 -7.98 -23.74
CA TYR A 414 11.44 -8.57 -22.66
C TYR A 414 11.37 -7.66 -21.42
N GLU A 415 12.50 -7.03 -21.04
CA GLU A 415 12.53 -6.14 -19.89
C GLU A 415 11.65 -4.90 -20.08
N GLU A 416 11.66 -4.30 -21.27
CA GLU A 416 10.81 -3.14 -21.60
C GLU A 416 9.33 -3.48 -21.53
N ARG A 417 8.91 -4.67 -21.99
CA ARG A 417 7.51 -5.12 -21.90
C ARG A 417 7.06 -5.23 -20.44
N VAL A 418 7.88 -5.81 -19.57
CA VAL A 418 7.55 -5.93 -18.14
C VAL A 418 7.54 -4.55 -17.47
N ARG A 419 8.47 -3.66 -17.81
CA ARG A 419 8.48 -2.27 -17.29
C ARG A 419 7.24 -1.51 -17.74
N TYR A 420 6.86 -1.62 -19.01
CA TYR A 420 5.62 -1.05 -19.55
C TYR A 420 4.42 -1.54 -18.75
N ALA A 421 4.27 -2.86 -18.63
CA ALA A 421 3.16 -3.46 -17.89
C ALA A 421 3.12 -2.98 -16.42
N MET A 422 4.27 -2.83 -15.78
CA MET A 422 4.35 -2.30 -14.41
C MET A 422 4.04 -0.81 -14.28
N ALA A 423 4.29 -0.02 -15.32
CA ALA A 423 4.03 1.43 -15.32
C ALA A 423 2.57 1.75 -15.67
N HIS A 424 1.95 0.95 -16.55
CA HIS A 424 0.65 1.27 -17.13
C HIS A 424 -0.51 0.43 -16.59
N PHE A 425 -0.27 -0.82 -16.15
CA PHE A 425 -1.34 -1.71 -15.68
C PHE A 425 -1.51 -1.70 -14.16
N ILE A 426 -0.58 -1.07 -13.45
CA ILE A 426 -0.50 -1.12 -11.99
C ILE A 426 -0.67 0.29 -11.43
N ASP A 427 -1.91 0.66 -11.13
CA ASP A 427 -2.19 1.79 -10.25
C ASP A 427 -2.10 1.36 -8.76
N GLU A 428 -2.46 0.09 -8.48
CA GLU A 428 -2.28 -0.60 -7.20
C GLU A 428 -1.58 -1.95 -7.38
N ARG A 429 -0.43 -2.17 -6.72
CA ARG A 429 0.22 -3.50 -6.65
C ARG A 429 -0.50 -4.49 -5.74
N SER A 430 -1.52 -3.99 -5.02
CA SER A 430 -2.28 -4.65 -3.98
C SER A 430 -3.72 -4.80 -4.47
N THR A 431 -4.24 -6.04 -4.52
CA THR A 431 -5.53 -6.40 -5.13
C THR A 431 -6.74 -6.05 -4.24
N PHE A 432 -6.51 -5.18 -3.26
CA PHE A 432 -7.32 -5.10 -2.05
C PHE A 432 -8.01 -3.76 -1.87
N LEU A 433 -7.48 -2.65 -2.41
CA LEU A 433 -7.85 -1.31 -1.96
C LEU A 433 -8.84 -0.61 -2.89
N GLU A 434 -8.84 -0.95 -4.19
CA GLU A 434 -9.79 -0.44 -5.18
C GLU A 434 -10.46 -1.57 -5.99
N PRO A 435 -11.51 -2.23 -5.44
CA PRO A 435 -12.17 -3.33 -6.12
C PRO A 435 -12.91 -2.95 -7.41
N ASP A 436 -13.36 -1.70 -7.55
CA ASP A 436 -14.16 -1.28 -8.71
C ASP A 436 -13.38 -1.22 -10.02
N LYS A 437 -12.07 -0.90 -9.99
CA LYS A 437 -11.21 -0.90 -11.19
C LYS A 437 -10.83 -2.32 -11.64
N ALA A 438 -10.86 -3.28 -10.71
CA ALA A 438 -10.48 -4.66 -10.97
C ALA A 438 -11.67 -5.56 -11.31
N ARG A 439 -12.92 -5.07 -11.16
CA ARG A 439 -14.12 -5.78 -11.60
C ARG A 439 -14.23 -5.67 -13.11
N PHE A 440 -14.29 -6.83 -13.76
CA PHE A 440 -14.60 -6.92 -15.18
C PHE A 440 -16.00 -6.34 -15.42
N ARG A 441 -16.06 -5.27 -16.21
CA ARG A 441 -17.28 -4.61 -16.68
C ARG A 441 -17.48 -4.98 -18.16
N PRO A 442 -18.43 -5.88 -18.49
CA PRO A 442 -18.63 -6.35 -19.86
C PRO A 442 -18.83 -5.24 -20.90
N GLU A 443 -19.25 -4.06 -20.45
CA GLU A 443 -19.46 -2.84 -21.23
C GLU A 443 -18.16 -2.10 -21.65
N ASP A 444 -17.06 -2.26 -20.93
CA ASP A 444 -15.82 -1.54 -21.26
C ASP A 444 -15.06 -2.24 -22.40
N GLY A 445 -14.58 -1.44 -23.36
CA GLY A 445 -13.77 -1.93 -24.49
C GLY A 445 -12.49 -2.63 -24.04
N TYR A 446 -11.89 -2.22 -22.93
CA TYR A 446 -10.70 -2.82 -22.33
C TYR A 446 -10.67 -2.70 -20.82
N HIS A 447 -10.14 -3.75 -20.21
CA HIS A 447 -9.84 -3.83 -18.79
C HIS A 447 -8.33 -3.99 -18.62
N PRO A 448 -7.63 -2.98 -18.05
CA PRO A 448 -6.23 -3.13 -17.69
C PRO A 448 -6.03 -4.38 -16.81
N PRO A 449 -5.06 -5.26 -17.14
CA PRO A 449 -4.83 -6.47 -16.37
C PRO A 449 -4.24 -6.14 -15.00
N VAL A 450 -4.48 -7.00 -14.00
CA VAL A 450 -3.84 -6.85 -12.69
C VAL A 450 -2.52 -7.60 -12.67
N LEU A 451 -1.41 -6.86 -12.77
CA LEU A 451 -0.06 -7.40 -12.69
C LEU A 451 0.46 -7.44 -11.24
N THR A 452 0.08 -8.49 -10.50
CA THR A 452 0.46 -8.65 -9.08
C THR A 452 1.96 -8.92 -8.88
N ARG A 453 2.52 -8.43 -7.76
CA ARG A 453 3.87 -8.74 -7.27
C ARG A 453 3.90 -9.77 -6.13
N PHE A 454 2.78 -10.47 -5.88
CA PHE A 454 2.69 -11.44 -4.79
C PHE A 454 3.71 -12.58 -4.95
N ALA A 455 3.74 -13.27 -6.08
CA ALA A 455 4.77 -14.25 -6.39
C ALA A 455 5.68 -13.77 -7.52
N PRO A 456 6.86 -14.38 -7.72
CA PRO A 456 7.75 -14.01 -8.81
C PRO A 456 7.06 -14.14 -10.15
N GLU A 457 7.17 -13.10 -10.97
CA GLU A 457 6.87 -13.18 -12.40
C GLU A 457 7.77 -14.25 -13.04
N LEU A 458 7.18 -15.13 -13.83
CA LEU A 458 7.82 -16.38 -14.31
C LEU A 458 8.37 -16.30 -15.72
N SER A 459 8.19 -15.20 -16.44
CA SER A 459 8.88 -14.99 -17.71
C SER A 459 10.39 -14.91 -17.44
N GLY A 460 11.16 -15.75 -18.15
CA GLY A 460 12.59 -15.88 -17.94
C GLY A 460 13.03 -16.90 -16.89
N VAL A 461 12.11 -17.59 -16.20
CA VAL A 461 12.47 -18.61 -15.19
C VAL A 461 13.39 -19.71 -15.75
N GLY A 462 13.20 -20.10 -17.01
CA GLY A 462 14.03 -21.09 -17.71
C GLY A 462 15.48 -20.66 -17.92
N SER A 463 15.81 -19.36 -17.81
CA SER A 463 17.20 -18.86 -17.84
C SER A 463 17.91 -18.96 -16.48
N LYS A 464 17.19 -19.29 -15.41
CA LYS A 464 17.67 -19.20 -14.02
C LYS A 464 17.88 -20.56 -13.35
N VAL A 465 17.00 -21.53 -13.60
CA VAL A 465 16.96 -22.81 -12.88
C VAL A 465 17.17 -24.00 -13.83
N SER A 466 17.48 -25.18 -13.29
CA SER A 466 17.51 -26.42 -14.08
C SER A 466 16.12 -27.08 -14.14
N PRO A 467 15.84 -27.90 -15.16
CA PRO A 467 14.61 -28.69 -15.25
C PRO A 467 14.39 -29.60 -14.02
N GLU A 468 15.45 -30.23 -13.52
CA GLU A 468 15.38 -31.16 -12.38
C GLU A 468 15.01 -30.43 -11.10
N TRP A 469 15.59 -29.24 -10.88
CA TRP A 469 15.23 -28.39 -9.75
C TRP A 469 13.77 -27.95 -9.83
N LEU A 470 13.33 -27.50 -11.02
CA LEU A 470 11.99 -26.98 -11.22
C LEU A 470 10.92 -28.07 -11.05
N TYR A 471 11.15 -29.26 -11.60
CA TYR A 471 10.29 -30.42 -11.42
C TYR A 471 10.13 -30.76 -9.93
N SER A 472 11.24 -30.91 -9.22
CA SER A 472 11.20 -31.23 -7.78
C SER A 472 10.50 -30.13 -6.97
N TRP A 473 10.67 -28.86 -7.34
CA TRP A 473 9.99 -27.73 -6.70
C TRP A 473 8.48 -27.76 -6.93
N LEU A 474 8.00 -28.15 -8.12
CA LEU A 474 6.58 -28.25 -8.42
C LEU A 474 5.90 -29.44 -7.72
N ILE A 475 6.62 -30.55 -7.54
CA ILE A 475 6.11 -31.72 -6.79
C ILE A 475 5.96 -31.38 -5.30
N ASP A 476 7.03 -30.87 -4.69
CA ASP A 476 7.01 -30.48 -3.28
C ASP A 476 7.95 -29.30 -2.99
N PRO A 477 7.42 -28.07 -2.99
CA PRO A 477 8.21 -26.88 -2.65
C PRO A 477 8.89 -26.97 -1.28
N ARG A 478 8.28 -27.69 -0.31
CA ARG A 478 8.79 -27.81 1.05
C ARG A 478 10.04 -28.68 1.16
N HIS A 479 10.27 -29.55 0.19
CA HIS A 479 11.49 -30.37 0.11
C HIS A 479 12.75 -29.51 -0.11
N TYR A 480 12.61 -28.34 -0.76
CA TYR A 480 13.71 -27.39 -0.91
C TYR A 480 13.68 -26.30 0.17
N ALA A 481 12.50 -25.76 0.48
CA ALA A 481 12.32 -24.70 1.47
C ALA A 481 11.12 -25.02 2.38
N PRO A 482 11.33 -25.60 3.57
CA PRO A 482 10.26 -26.08 4.45
C PRO A 482 9.22 -25.02 4.81
N GLU A 483 9.68 -23.78 4.97
CA GLU A 483 8.84 -22.65 5.32
C GLU A 483 8.26 -21.93 4.10
N THR A 484 8.36 -22.41 2.86
CA THR A 484 7.94 -21.66 1.65
C THR A 484 6.47 -21.22 1.63
N LYS A 485 6.16 -20.10 0.93
CA LYS A 485 4.76 -19.64 0.71
C LYS A 485 4.10 -20.36 -0.47
N MET A 486 4.89 -20.97 -1.34
CA MET A 486 4.35 -21.69 -2.49
C MET A 486 3.64 -22.94 -1.98
N PRO A 487 2.31 -23.02 -2.12
CA PRO A 487 1.56 -24.17 -1.63
C PRO A 487 1.81 -25.39 -2.50
N ARG A 488 1.43 -26.57 -2.01
CA ARG A 488 1.38 -27.77 -2.85
C ARG A 488 0.15 -27.69 -3.75
N LEU A 489 0.37 -27.66 -5.06
CA LEU A 489 -0.70 -27.67 -6.08
C LEU A 489 -1.25 -29.08 -6.36
N ARG A 490 -0.71 -30.12 -5.70
CA ARG A 490 -1.14 -31.52 -5.81
C ARG A 490 -1.08 -31.98 -7.28
N LEU A 491 0.06 -31.73 -7.93
CA LEU A 491 0.32 -32.18 -9.30
C LEU A 491 0.72 -33.64 -9.31
N THR A 492 0.28 -34.37 -10.33
CA THR A 492 0.85 -35.68 -10.64
C THR A 492 2.27 -35.53 -11.22
N PRO A 493 3.09 -36.59 -11.25
CA PRO A 493 4.40 -36.57 -11.91
C PRO A 493 4.35 -36.09 -13.37
N GLU A 494 3.34 -36.52 -14.14
CA GLU A 494 3.18 -36.09 -15.54
C GLU A 494 2.82 -34.60 -15.63
N GLU A 495 1.87 -34.13 -14.83
CA GLU A 495 1.50 -32.70 -14.80
C GLU A 495 2.68 -31.80 -14.40
N ALA A 496 3.49 -32.22 -13.42
CA ALA A 496 4.68 -31.49 -13.00
C ALA A 496 5.76 -31.47 -14.08
N ALA A 497 5.92 -32.56 -14.83
CA ALA A 497 6.84 -32.65 -15.96
C ALA A 497 6.38 -31.74 -17.11
N ASP A 498 5.09 -31.75 -17.46
CA ASP A 498 4.50 -30.87 -18.47
C ASP A 498 4.71 -29.39 -18.13
N VAL A 499 4.34 -28.97 -16.92
CA VAL A 499 4.51 -27.58 -16.46
C VAL A 499 5.99 -27.18 -16.42
N THR A 500 6.88 -28.10 -16.05
CA THR A 500 8.33 -27.88 -16.10
C THR A 500 8.79 -27.68 -17.55
N ALA A 501 8.37 -28.54 -18.48
CA ALA A 501 8.72 -28.42 -19.90
C ALA A 501 8.27 -27.06 -20.46
N PHE A 502 7.06 -26.61 -20.13
CA PHE A 502 6.58 -25.27 -20.48
C PHE A 502 7.44 -24.16 -19.88
N LEU A 503 7.64 -24.15 -18.56
CA LEU A 503 8.38 -23.08 -17.88
C LEU A 503 9.86 -23.01 -18.31
N MET A 504 10.46 -24.12 -18.73
CA MET A 504 11.81 -24.13 -19.30
C MET A 504 11.90 -23.45 -20.67
N THR A 505 10.78 -23.31 -21.41
CA THR A 505 10.73 -22.48 -22.63
C THR A 505 10.72 -20.98 -22.34
N GLN A 506 10.39 -20.58 -21.10
CA GLN A 506 10.27 -19.19 -20.68
C GLN A 506 11.66 -18.62 -20.35
N ARG A 507 12.39 -18.16 -21.38
CA ARG A 507 13.77 -17.67 -21.25
C ARG A 507 13.87 -16.15 -21.37
N ASN A 508 14.83 -15.57 -20.66
CA ASN A 508 15.32 -14.20 -20.86
C ASN A 508 16.76 -14.35 -21.39
N ASP A 509 16.92 -14.32 -22.71
CA ASP A 509 18.20 -14.48 -23.39
C ASP A 509 18.95 -13.13 -23.57
N ASP A 510 18.25 -12.01 -23.34
CA ASP A 510 18.81 -10.65 -23.33
C ASP A 510 19.67 -10.40 -22.07
N PHE A 511 19.35 -11.07 -20.96
CA PHE A 511 20.08 -10.95 -19.70
C PHE A 511 21.49 -11.56 -19.78
N LYS A 512 22.49 -10.71 -20.04
CA LYS A 512 23.91 -11.09 -20.07
C LYS A 512 24.42 -11.38 -18.65
N GLN A 513 24.90 -12.61 -18.44
CA GLN A 513 25.50 -13.05 -17.18
C GLN A 513 27.02 -12.96 -17.26
N HIS A 514 27.62 -11.99 -16.57
CA HIS A 514 29.06 -11.92 -16.36
C HIS A 514 29.43 -12.15 -14.90
N GLN A 515 30.62 -12.71 -14.70
CA GLN A 515 31.23 -12.87 -13.39
C GLN A 515 32.19 -11.72 -13.15
N PHE A 516 32.13 -11.13 -11.96
CA PHE A 516 33.12 -10.18 -11.46
C PHE A 516 34.38 -10.95 -11.09
N GLU A 517 35.26 -11.13 -12.07
CA GLU A 517 36.51 -11.86 -11.87
C GLU A 517 37.40 -11.18 -10.83
N MET A 518 37.97 -11.97 -9.93
CA MET A 518 38.93 -11.51 -8.92
C MET A 518 40.29 -11.24 -9.58
N ASN A 519 40.36 -10.23 -10.45
CA ASN A 519 41.60 -9.71 -11.03
C ASN A 519 42.44 -8.97 -9.98
N THR A 520 43.63 -8.50 -10.37
CA THR A 520 44.55 -7.79 -9.47
C THR A 520 43.87 -6.62 -8.75
N LEU A 521 43.15 -5.76 -9.48
CA LEU A 521 42.45 -4.60 -8.91
C LEU A 521 41.39 -5.00 -7.86
N ARG A 522 40.57 -6.02 -8.13
CA ARG A 522 39.56 -6.49 -7.16
C ARG A 522 40.18 -7.20 -5.95
N ARG A 523 41.33 -7.87 -6.11
CA ARG A 523 42.06 -8.46 -4.99
C ARG A 523 42.64 -7.37 -4.08
N GLU A 524 43.25 -6.34 -4.66
CA GLU A 524 43.75 -5.17 -3.92
C GLU A 524 42.62 -4.42 -3.22
N MET A 525 41.48 -4.24 -3.91
CA MET A 525 40.28 -3.66 -3.30
C MET A 525 39.77 -4.52 -2.15
N ALA A 526 39.69 -5.85 -2.30
CA ALA A 526 39.27 -6.75 -1.23
C ALA A 526 40.19 -6.64 0.00
N ASP A 527 41.50 -6.60 -0.21
CA ASP A 527 42.48 -6.43 0.87
C ASP A 527 42.30 -5.09 1.60
N ARG A 528 42.11 -4.00 0.84
CA ARG A 528 41.81 -2.68 1.42
C ARG A 528 40.54 -2.71 2.27
N LEU A 529 39.47 -3.34 1.77
CA LEU A 529 38.19 -3.43 2.47
C LEU A 529 38.28 -4.28 3.74
N VAL A 530 38.98 -5.41 3.69
CA VAL A 530 39.25 -6.25 4.87
C VAL A 530 40.05 -5.47 5.91
N PHE A 531 41.07 -4.73 5.48
CA PHE A 531 41.86 -3.89 6.35
C PHE A 531 41.01 -2.80 7.03
N ILE A 532 40.15 -2.10 6.30
CA ILE A 532 39.22 -1.10 6.86
C ILE A 532 38.32 -1.72 7.94
N LEU A 533 37.79 -2.93 7.68
CA LEU A 533 36.90 -3.62 8.62
C LEU A 533 37.62 -4.08 9.90
N LEU A 534 38.88 -4.50 9.81
CA LEU A 534 39.66 -4.95 10.96
C LEU A 534 40.21 -3.77 11.78
N SER A 535 40.72 -2.73 11.10
CA SER A 535 41.33 -1.56 11.72
C SER A 535 40.33 -0.68 12.49
N GLY A 536 39.03 -0.78 12.20
CA GLY A 536 37.99 -0.11 13.00
C GLY A 536 37.93 -0.56 14.47
N GLN A 537 38.55 -1.68 14.83
CA GLN A 537 38.54 -2.24 16.19
C GLN A 537 39.93 -2.61 16.72
N ARG A 538 40.98 -2.48 15.90
CA ARG A 538 42.31 -3.05 16.17
C ARG A 538 43.40 -2.12 15.65
N SER A 539 44.60 -2.25 16.21
CA SER A 539 45.77 -1.56 15.65
C SER A 539 46.07 -2.02 14.22
N GLU A 540 46.73 -1.16 13.44
CA GLU A 540 47.13 -1.47 12.08
C GLU A 540 48.00 -2.75 12.01
N ARG A 541 49.03 -2.83 12.87
CA ARG A 541 49.91 -4.01 12.96
C ARG A 541 49.11 -5.29 13.18
N ARG A 542 48.16 -5.26 14.11
CA ARG A 542 47.32 -6.43 14.42
C ARG A 542 46.40 -6.80 13.26
N SER A 543 45.82 -5.79 12.60
CA SER A 543 44.95 -6.00 11.43
C SER A 543 45.70 -6.68 10.28
N ARG A 544 46.94 -6.26 10.01
CA ARG A 544 47.80 -6.88 8.99
C ARG A 544 48.19 -8.33 9.34
N ALA A 545 48.53 -8.60 10.60
CA ALA A 545 48.81 -9.96 11.07
C ALA A 545 47.62 -10.92 10.88
N ILE A 546 46.41 -10.46 11.23
CA ILE A 546 45.17 -11.24 11.00
C ILE A 546 44.95 -11.46 9.50
N MET A 547 45.14 -10.43 8.66
CA MET A 547 45.00 -10.59 7.21
C MET A 547 45.98 -11.59 6.60
N ALA A 548 47.18 -11.71 7.18
CA ALA A 548 48.17 -12.72 6.82
C ALA A 548 47.89 -14.11 7.45
N ASP A 549 46.81 -14.23 8.24
CA ASP A 549 46.45 -15.43 9.00
C ASP A 549 47.59 -15.90 9.94
N GLU A 550 48.39 -14.95 10.46
CA GLU A 550 49.44 -15.23 11.44
C GLU A 550 48.82 -15.90 12.68
N GLY A 551 49.40 -17.04 13.09
CA GLY A 551 48.87 -17.82 14.21
C GLY A 551 47.51 -18.49 13.95
N GLY A 552 46.99 -18.46 12.72
CA GLY A 552 45.68 -19.02 12.38
C GLY A 552 44.48 -18.17 12.82
N GLU A 553 44.69 -16.89 13.14
CA GLU A 553 43.63 -16.08 13.73
C GLU A 553 42.44 -15.82 12.81
N LEU A 554 42.70 -15.56 11.51
CA LEU A 554 41.61 -15.40 10.55
C LEU A 554 40.88 -16.73 10.38
N THR A 555 41.61 -17.83 10.36
CA THR A 555 41.05 -19.19 10.37
C THR A 555 40.10 -19.40 11.55
N ASP A 556 40.53 -19.10 12.77
CA ASP A 556 39.73 -19.29 13.97
C ASP A 556 38.49 -18.38 14.00
N MET A 557 38.62 -17.13 13.54
CA MET A 557 37.49 -16.21 13.37
C MET A 557 36.42 -16.79 12.42
N LEU A 558 36.84 -17.40 11.31
CA LEU A 558 35.93 -17.99 10.33
C LEU A 558 35.29 -19.29 10.84
N ILE A 559 36.06 -20.16 11.50
CA ILE A 559 35.55 -21.38 12.13
C ILE A 559 34.48 -21.03 13.16
N THR A 560 34.79 -20.11 14.08
CA THR A 560 33.87 -19.66 15.13
C THR A 560 32.53 -19.19 14.56
N ARG A 561 32.56 -18.48 13.44
CA ARG A 561 31.33 -18.02 12.78
C ARG A 561 30.48 -19.15 12.19
N LEU A 562 31.12 -20.17 11.63
CA LEU A 562 30.44 -21.26 10.93
C LEU A 562 30.02 -22.41 11.85
N SER A 563 30.72 -22.61 12.97
CA SER A 563 30.47 -23.70 13.91
C SER A 563 29.00 -23.83 14.34
N PRO A 564 28.26 -22.74 14.67
CA PRO A 564 26.85 -22.86 15.04
C PRO A 564 25.96 -23.47 13.96
N SER A 565 26.32 -23.31 12.69
CA SER A 565 25.50 -23.74 11.56
C SER A 565 25.98 -25.06 10.98
N LEU A 566 27.28 -25.25 10.81
CA LEU A 566 27.87 -26.44 10.16
C LEU A 566 28.38 -27.50 11.16
N GLY A 567 28.52 -27.15 12.44
CA GLY A 567 29.29 -27.94 13.40
C GLY A 567 30.79 -27.67 13.28
N GLU A 568 31.50 -27.75 14.39
CA GLU A 568 32.91 -27.35 14.48
C GLU A 568 33.84 -28.14 13.55
N LYS A 569 33.65 -29.47 13.47
CA LYS A 569 34.46 -30.34 12.61
C LYS A 569 34.36 -29.95 11.14
N GLU A 570 33.15 -29.68 10.67
CA GLU A 570 32.89 -29.31 9.27
C GLU A 570 33.37 -27.89 8.98
N ALA A 571 33.13 -26.95 9.89
CA ALA A 571 33.64 -25.58 9.80
C ALA A 571 35.17 -25.56 9.69
N ARG A 572 35.87 -26.33 10.53
CA ARG A 572 37.33 -26.46 10.49
C ARG A 572 37.81 -27.06 9.17
N ARG A 573 37.20 -28.16 8.72
CA ARG A 573 37.52 -28.78 7.42
C ARG A 573 37.39 -27.78 6.27
N LEU A 574 36.30 -27.03 6.24
CA LEU A 574 36.02 -26.06 5.19
C LEU A 574 37.04 -24.92 5.17
N VAL A 575 37.34 -24.31 6.33
CA VAL A 575 38.20 -23.12 6.42
C VAL A 575 39.68 -23.46 6.26
N THR A 576 40.16 -24.57 6.84
CA THR A 576 41.58 -24.97 6.72
C THR A 576 41.97 -25.31 5.28
N GLY A 577 41.02 -25.75 4.45
CA GLY A 577 41.25 -26.01 3.03
C GLY A 577 41.37 -24.76 2.14
N MET A 578 41.15 -23.56 2.67
CA MET A 578 41.20 -22.31 1.90
C MET A 578 42.61 -21.70 1.88
N SER A 579 42.99 -21.07 0.76
CA SER A 579 44.16 -20.18 0.73
C SER A 579 43.90 -18.93 1.59
N VAL A 580 44.96 -18.20 1.95
CA VAL A 580 44.82 -16.93 2.69
C VAL A 580 44.00 -15.91 1.89
N GLU A 581 44.16 -15.83 0.57
CA GLU A 581 43.31 -14.95 -0.24
C GLU A 581 41.84 -15.36 -0.20
N ASP A 582 41.55 -16.66 -0.28
CA ASP A 582 40.19 -17.18 -0.19
C ASP A 582 39.56 -16.93 1.18
N LYS A 583 40.34 -17.04 2.27
CA LYS A 583 39.90 -16.68 3.62
C LYS A 583 39.55 -15.20 3.72
N LYS A 584 40.39 -14.31 3.17
CA LYS A 584 40.11 -12.86 3.13
C LYS A 584 38.83 -12.55 2.37
N LEU A 585 38.64 -13.15 1.19
CA LEU A 585 37.44 -12.94 0.38
C LEU A 585 36.18 -13.50 1.07
N PHE A 586 36.30 -14.68 1.69
CA PHE A 586 35.22 -15.29 2.45
C PHE A 586 34.84 -14.45 3.68
N TYR A 587 35.83 -13.93 4.41
CA TYR A 587 35.63 -12.98 5.51
C TYR A 587 34.92 -11.72 5.03
N LEU A 588 35.39 -11.11 3.93
CA LEU A 588 34.75 -9.94 3.34
C LEU A 588 33.28 -10.23 2.99
N GLY A 589 33.00 -11.37 2.35
CA GLY A 589 31.64 -11.78 2.00
C GLY A 589 30.73 -11.92 3.21
N ALA A 590 31.22 -12.54 4.29
CA ALA A 590 30.50 -12.63 5.56
C ALA A 590 30.23 -11.24 6.15
N ARG A 591 31.22 -10.34 6.12
CA ARG A 591 31.06 -8.96 6.59
C ARG A 591 30.07 -8.18 5.74
N MET A 592 30.01 -8.40 4.42
CA MET A 592 29.07 -7.73 3.53
C MET A 592 27.63 -8.21 3.74
N ILE A 593 27.42 -9.53 3.88
CA ILE A 593 26.12 -10.10 4.27
C ILE A 593 25.66 -9.51 5.61
N SER A 594 26.58 -9.34 6.57
CA SER A 594 26.31 -8.72 7.86
C SER A 594 25.96 -7.24 7.74
N HIS A 595 26.75 -6.48 6.96
CA HIS A 595 26.64 -5.04 6.82
C HIS A 595 25.31 -4.66 6.15
N TYR A 596 24.98 -5.32 5.04
CA TYR A 596 23.78 -5.08 4.26
C TYR A 596 22.53 -5.80 4.78
N GLY A 597 22.68 -6.71 5.75
CA GLY A 597 21.53 -7.34 6.39
C GLY A 597 20.85 -8.43 5.59
N CYS A 598 21.54 -9.10 4.65
CA CYS A 598 20.87 -10.04 3.74
C CYS A 598 20.13 -11.16 4.50
N TYR A 599 20.60 -11.53 5.70
CA TYR A 599 19.99 -12.53 6.57
C TYR A 599 18.64 -12.11 7.18
N ALA A 600 18.29 -10.82 7.17
CA ALA A 600 16.96 -10.36 7.58
C ALA A 600 15.89 -10.89 6.61
N CYS A 601 16.20 -10.89 5.31
CA CYS A 601 15.29 -11.39 4.28
C CYS A 601 15.55 -12.85 3.92
N HIS A 602 16.77 -13.37 4.07
CA HIS A 602 17.17 -14.70 3.62
C HIS A 602 17.60 -15.62 4.75
N LYS A 603 17.33 -16.92 4.60
CA LYS A 603 18.00 -17.94 5.42
C LYS A 603 19.38 -18.20 4.83
N ILE A 604 20.42 -17.91 5.60
CA ILE A 604 21.83 -17.99 5.19
C ILE A 604 22.58 -18.74 6.31
N PRO A 605 23.28 -19.85 6.00
CA PRO A 605 24.13 -20.52 6.97
C PRO A 605 25.16 -19.56 7.57
N GLY A 606 25.31 -19.55 8.90
CA GLY A 606 26.23 -18.67 9.64
C GLY A 606 25.60 -17.36 10.14
N PHE A 607 24.28 -17.21 9.98
CA PHE A 607 23.52 -16.00 10.31
C PHE A 607 22.16 -16.28 10.97
N GLU A 608 21.94 -17.49 11.46
CA GLU A 608 20.67 -17.92 12.06
C GLU A 608 20.32 -17.09 13.31
N THR A 609 21.33 -16.67 14.08
CA THR A 609 21.19 -15.87 15.30
C THR A 609 21.59 -14.40 15.12
N ALA A 610 21.79 -13.95 13.88
CA ALA A 610 22.25 -12.60 13.62
C ALA A 610 21.17 -11.55 13.96
N THR A 611 21.57 -10.51 14.70
CA THR A 611 20.70 -9.39 15.08
C THR A 611 20.35 -8.55 13.85
N PRO A 612 19.08 -8.20 13.63
CA PRO A 612 18.67 -7.28 12.56
C PRO A 612 19.48 -5.97 12.52
N PRO A 613 19.78 -5.44 11.33
CA PRO A 613 20.64 -4.26 11.18
C PRO A 613 19.92 -2.91 11.24
N GLY A 614 18.58 -2.89 11.23
CA GLY A 614 17.78 -1.66 11.16
C GLY A 614 17.54 -1.05 12.53
N THR A 615 17.30 0.27 12.54
CA THR A 615 16.90 0.98 13.76
C THR A 615 15.52 0.52 14.24
N ASP A 616 15.27 0.62 15.54
CA ASP A 616 13.93 0.53 16.10
C ASP A 616 13.07 1.69 15.57
N LEU A 617 11.82 1.38 15.19
CA LEU A 617 10.84 2.30 14.63
C LEU A 617 9.54 2.34 15.46
N SER A 618 9.52 1.75 16.65
CA SER A 618 8.32 1.62 17.49
C SER A 618 7.71 2.98 17.88
N THR A 619 8.56 3.99 18.03
CA THR A 619 8.19 5.37 18.38
C THR A 619 8.66 6.38 17.33
N TRP A 620 8.79 5.96 16.06
CA TRP A 620 9.36 6.81 15.02
C TRP A 620 8.61 8.14 14.83
N GLY A 621 7.28 8.14 14.95
CA GLY A 621 6.46 9.35 14.84
C GLY A 621 6.62 10.32 16.03
N GLU A 622 7.40 9.93 17.05
CA GLU A 622 7.71 10.76 18.22
C GLU A 622 9.18 11.18 18.29
N LYS A 623 10.02 10.69 17.38
CA LYS A 623 11.44 10.98 17.42
C LYS A 623 11.65 12.49 17.27
N PRO A 624 12.42 13.18 18.12
CA PRO A 624 12.64 14.62 17.95
C PRO A 624 13.19 14.93 16.55
N ILE A 625 12.66 15.97 15.91
CA ILE A 625 13.08 16.39 14.55
C ILE A 625 14.58 16.69 14.52
N SER A 626 15.12 17.28 15.58
CA SER A 626 16.56 17.54 15.77
C SER A 626 17.45 16.28 15.74
N GLN A 627 16.88 15.08 15.85
CA GLN A 627 17.60 13.81 15.71
C GLN A 627 17.49 13.20 14.30
N LEU A 628 16.90 13.93 13.35
CA LEU A 628 16.83 13.58 11.94
C LEU A 628 17.81 14.47 11.16
N ASP A 629 18.77 13.86 10.48
CA ASP A 629 19.77 14.57 9.68
C ASP A 629 19.22 14.78 8.26
N PHE A 630 18.66 15.96 8.00
CA PHE A 630 18.19 16.39 6.67
C PHE A 630 19.34 16.75 5.72
N ALA A 631 20.60 16.56 6.13
CA ALA A 631 21.79 16.90 5.34
C ALA A 631 21.74 18.35 4.85
N PHE A 632 22.08 18.60 3.59
CA PHE A 632 22.06 19.93 3.00
C PHE A 632 20.64 20.46 2.70
N TYR A 633 19.58 19.68 2.96
CA TYR A 633 18.18 20.10 2.81
C TYR A 633 17.58 20.68 4.09
N ASP A 634 18.38 20.80 5.15
CA ASP A 634 17.96 21.51 6.35
C ASP A 634 17.84 23.02 6.05
N ASP A 635 16.79 23.66 6.58
CA ASP A 635 16.54 25.10 6.44
C ASP A 635 17.76 25.94 6.85
N ALA A 636 18.60 25.46 7.77
CA ALA A 636 19.85 26.13 8.17
C ALA A 636 20.86 26.33 7.01
N PHE A 637 20.67 25.61 5.90
CA PHE A 637 21.51 25.75 4.70
C PHE A 637 20.83 26.54 3.58
N ASP A 638 19.60 27.05 3.73
CA ASP A 638 18.84 27.71 2.67
C ASP A 638 19.55 28.90 2.04
N ASP A 639 20.04 29.82 2.86
CA ASP A 639 20.78 31.00 2.38
C ASP A 639 22.04 30.57 1.63
N MET A 640 22.77 29.59 2.17
CA MET A 640 23.95 29.05 1.51
C MET A 640 23.60 28.34 0.19
N ARG A 641 22.45 27.65 0.10
CA ARG A 641 21.96 27.03 -1.13
C ARG A 641 21.63 28.09 -2.19
N LYS A 642 20.99 29.19 -1.79
CA LYS A 642 20.65 30.32 -2.66
C LYS A 642 21.91 31.08 -3.12
N GLU A 643 22.79 31.44 -2.21
CA GLU A 643 24.04 32.16 -2.50
C GLU A 643 25.01 31.35 -3.36
N LYS A 644 25.09 30.04 -3.11
CA LYS A 644 26.01 29.13 -3.81
C LYS A 644 25.24 28.20 -4.74
N GLU A 645 24.23 28.72 -5.43
CA GLU A 645 23.41 27.96 -6.37
C GLU A 645 24.28 27.20 -7.38
N HIS A 646 25.35 27.81 -7.89
CA HIS A 646 26.30 27.18 -8.80
C HIS A 646 27.06 25.98 -8.21
N ILE A 647 27.13 25.81 -6.88
CA ILE A 647 27.68 24.62 -6.21
C ILE A 647 26.56 23.63 -5.90
N TYR A 648 25.46 24.14 -5.35
CA TYR A 648 24.35 23.33 -4.87
C TYR A 648 23.46 22.78 -5.98
N LYS A 649 23.35 23.43 -7.14
CA LYS A 649 22.69 22.90 -8.34
C LYS A 649 23.29 21.56 -8.78
N TYR A 650 24.61 21.39 -8.62
CA TYR A 650 25.27 20.11 -8.89
C TYR A 650 25.10 19.08 -7.78
N ILE A 651 24.74 19.53 -6.57
CA ILE A 651 24.34 18.67 -5.45
C ILE A 651 22.87 18.26 -5.63
N TYR A 652 21.99 19.04 -6.27
CA TYR A 652 20.54 18.77 -6.39
C TYR A 652 20.09 18.18 -7.74
N ARG A 653 20.97 17.50 -8.49
CA ARG A 653 20.77 17.18 -9.92
C ARG A 653 19.39 16.56 -10.26
N PRO A 654 18.55 17.29 -11.05
CA PRO A 654 17.37 16.73 -11.71
C PRO A 654 17.73 15.91 -12.98
N GLU A 655 18.92 16.15 -13.55
CA GLU A 655 19.22 15.79 -14.95
C GLU A 655 19.89 14.42 -15.16
N HIS A 656 20.00 13.56 -14.15
CA HIS A 656 20.65 12.26 -14.32
C HIS A 656 19.71 11.27 -15.03
N LYS A 657 19.89 11.13 -16.35
CA LYS A 657 19.31 10.03 -17.15
C LYS A 657 19.61 8.63 -16.60
N THR A 658 20.61 8.48 -15.72
CA THR A 658 20.90 7.24 -14.98
C THR A 658 20.07 7.07 -13.71
N LEU A 659 19.59 8.16 -13.09
CA LEU A 659 18.58 8.16 -12.01
C LEU A 659 17.16 7.83 -12.53
N ARG A 660 16.92 8.00 -13.83
CA ARG A 660 15.70 7.63 -14.58
C ARG A 660 15.19 6.21 -14.31
N TYR A 661 16.07 5.28 -13.92
CA TYR A 661 15.70 3.89 -13.61
C TYR A 661 15.21 3.70 -12.16
N TRP A 662 15.37 4.68 -11.27
CA TRP A 662 15.47 4.42 -9.82
C TRP A 662 14.59 5.30 -8.92
N SER A 663 13.98 6.34 -9.46
CA SER A 663 13.03 7.22 -8.75
C SER A 663 11.74 7.36 -9.58
N PRO A 664 10.54 7.26 -8.97
CA PRO A 664 9.29 7.59 -9.64
C PRO A 664 9.07 9.12 -9.80
N ILE A 665 10.00 9.94 -9.31
CA ILE A 665 9.94 11.40 -9.38
C ILE A 665 10.36 11.87 -10.79
N PRO A 666 9.56 12.69 -11.49
CA PRO A 666 9.92 13.27 -12.79
C PRO A 666 11.21 14.11 -12.76
N ASP A 667 11.95 14.12 -13.88
CA ASP A 667 13.24 14.83 -14.05
C ASP A 667 13.16 16.35 -13.83
N ASP A 668 11.96 16.94 -13.86
CA ASP A 668 11.68 18.38 -13.77
C ASP A 668 11.01 18.79 -12.44
N ALA A 669 10.67 17.84 -11.57
CA ALA A 669 10.05 18.16 -10.29
C ALA A 669 11.11 18.64 -9.30
N GLU A 670 11.02 19.91 -8.89
CA GLU A 670 11.83 20.44 -7.78
C GLU A 670 11.56 19.60 -6.52
N GLU A 671 12.63 19.07 -5.91
CA GLU A 671 12.52 18.21 -4.73
C GLU A 671 12.16 19.04 -3.50
N GLN A 672 10.85 19.29 -3.29
CA GLN A 672 10.33 20.07 -2.18
C GLN A 672 10.29 19.26 -0.88
N ILE A 673 11.36 19.39 -0.08
CA ILE A 673 11.47 18.77 1.24
C ILE A 673 11.10 19.81 2.29
N THR A 674 10.08 19.51 3.11
CA THR A 674 9.74 20.29 4.31
C THR A 674 10.40 19.68 5.54
N HIS A 675 10.68 20.48 6.57
CA HIS A 675 11.33 20.03 7.80
C HIS A 675 10.36 19.26 8.73
N THR A 676 9.83 18.13 8.26
CA THR A 676 8.83 17.31 8.98
C THR A 676 9.19 15.84 8.96
N HIS A 677 8.67 15.06 9.93
CA HIS A 677 8.79 13.60 9.92
C HIS A 677 8.30 13.01 8.59
N ALA A 678 7.15 13.50 8.12
CA ALA A 678 6.50 12.96 6.95
C ALA A 678 7.36 13.10 5.69
N ALA A 679 7.95 14.27 5.49
CA ALA A 679 8.90 14.50 4.41
C ALA A 679 10.15 13.63 4.58
N PHE A 680 10.74 13.60 5.77
CA PHE A 680 11.93 12.78 6.03
C PHE A 680 11.71 11.30 5.66
N ALA A 681 10.62 10.68 6.15
CA ALA A 681 10.28 9.30 5.82
C ALA A 681 10.01 9.11 4.34
N LYS A 682 9.18 9.97 3.74
CA LYS A 682 8.79 9.82 2.34
C LYS A 682 10.01 9.85 1.41
N HIS A 683 10.88 10.84 1.55
CA HIS A 683 12.08 10.96 0.71
C HIS A 683 13.08 9.85 1.01
N LYS A 684 13.20 9.40 2.28
CA LYS A 684 14.03 8.24 2.63
C LYS A 684 13.51 6.93 2.02
N LEU A 685 12.20 6.77 1.87
CA LEU A 685 11.57 5.58 1.29
C LEU A 685 11.71 5.56 -0.24
N LEU A 686 11.59 6.71 -0.89
CA LEU A 686 11.75 6.86 -2.34
C LEU A 686 13.22 6.79 -2.78
N ASN A 687 14.10 7.52 -2.08
CA ASN A 687 15.53 7.49 -2.27
C ASN A 687 16.26 7.25 -0.92
N PRO A 688 16.57 6.00 -0.58
CA PRO A 688 17.25 5.66 0.67
C PRO A 688 18.65 6.25 0.85
N ARG A 689 19.26 6.83 -0.21
CA ARG A 689 20.59 7.45 -0.18
C ARG A 689 20.56 8.97 -0.13
N ILE A 690 19.39 9.59 -0.23
CA ILE A 690 19.26 11.06 -0.37
C ILE A 690 20.07 11.85 0.67
N TRP A 691 20.07 11.43 1.95
CA TRP A 691 20.78 12.14 3.02
C TRP A 691 22.31 11.96 3.04
N ASP A 692 22.87 11.18 2.11
CA ASP A 692 24.32 11.09 1.83
C ASP A 692 24.76 12.00 0.69
N ARG A 693 23.83 12.61 -0.05
CA ARG A 693 24.13 13.44 -1.23
C ARG A 693 25.10 14.56 -0.86
N GLY A 694 26.23 14.63 -1.57
CA GLY A 694 27.30 15.60 -1.31
C GLY A 694 28.15 15.37 -0.05
N LYS A 695 27.90 14.33 0.75
CA LYS A 695 28.70 14.05 1.97
C LYS A 695 29.95 13.22 1.64
N ILE A 696 31.08 13.61 2.24
CA ILE A 696 32.33 12.83 2.20
C ILE A 696 32.29 11.79 3.30
N LYS A 697 32.15 10.51 2.93
CA LYS A 697 32.04 9.39 3.88
C LYS A 697 32.94 8.22 3.50
N ARG A 698 33.45 7.52 4.51
CA ARG A 698 34.12 6.23 4.33
C ARG A 698 33.11 5.19 3.84
N PRO A 699 33.56 4.14 3.13
CA PRO A 699 32.66 3.14 2.54
C PRO A 699 31.56 2.61 3.46
N TYR A 700 31.90 2.29 4.72
CA TYR A 700 30.96 1.66 5.65
C TYR A 700 30.23 2.64 6.60
N ASP A 701 30.48 3.94 6.46
CA ASP A 701 29.73 5.01 7.13
C ASP A 701 28.57 5.54 6.24
N LYS A 702 28.59 5.15 4.96
CA LYS A 702 27.54 5.43 4.00
C LYS A 702 26.23 4.75 4.40
N LEU A 703 25.11 5.40 4.10
CA LEU A 703 23.77 4.84 4.25
C LEU A 703 23.65 3.55 3.44
N LYS A 704 22.97 2.55 4.03
CA LYS A 704 22.90 1.18 3.50
C LYS A 704 21.49 0.57 3.29
N MET A 705 20.41 1.21 3.75
CA MET A 705 19.02 0.81 3.46
C MET A 705 18.76 0.67 1.94
N PRO A 706 18.29 -0.46 1.42
CA PRO A 706 18.16 -0.64 -0.02
C PRO A 706 16.89 0.02 -0.60
N ASN A 707 16.89 0.22 -1.92
CA ASN A 707 15.75 0.77 -2.64
C ASN A 707 14.73 -0.32 -2.98
N PHE A 708 13.50 -0.18 -2.49
CA PHE A 708 12.40 -1.14 -2.69
C PHE A 708 11.55 -0.84 -3.93
N TYR A 709 11.89 0.21 -4.69
CA TYR A 709 11.17 0.65 -5.89
C TYR A 709 9.70 0.96 -5.61
N LEU A 710 9.50 1.66 -4.49
CA LEU A 710 8.20 2.10 -4.03
C LEU A 710 7.65 3.15 -4.99
N THR A 711 6.35 3.07 -5.28
CA THR A 711 5.66 4.21 -5.89
C THR A 711 5.46 5.33 -4.87
N GLU A 712 5.17 6.54 -5.33
CA GLU A 712 4.77 7.66 -4.48
C GLU A 712 3.67 7.26 -3.48
N ARG A 713 2.63 6.58 -3.97
CA ARG A 713 1.51 6.09 -3.15
C ARG A 713 1.95 5.09 -2.08
N GLU A 714 2.83 4.15 -2.42
CA GLU A 714 3.36 3.16 -1.47
C GLU A 714 4.25 3.83 -0.41
N ALA A 715 5.10 4.78 -0.82
CA ALA A 715 5.92 5.57 0.10
C ALA A 715 5.06 6.40 1.03
N GLU A 716 4.00 7.06 0.54
CA GLU A 716 3.05 7.80 1.37
C GLU A 716 2.29 6.91 2.35
N ALA A 717 1.91 5.69 1.93
CA ALA A 717 1.28 4.72 2.79
C ALA A 717 2.21 4.26 3.92
N LEU A 718 3.45 3.91 3.59
CA LEU A 718 4.48 3.56 4.58
C LEU A 718 4.79 4.75 5.50
N THR A 719 4.89 5.97 4.98
CA THR A 719 5.05 7.19 5.79
C THR A 719 3.87 7.38 6.75
N THR A 720 2.63 7.18 6.29
CA THR A 720 1.44 7.24 7.16
C THR A 720 1.54 6.23 8.30
N PHE A 721 1.96 5.01 7.98
CA PHE A 721 2.20 3.97 8.96
C PHE A 721 3.33 4.30 9.93
N LEU A 722 4.46 4.81 9.46
CA LEU A 722 5.57 5.24 10.31
C LEU A 722 5.13 6.37 11.24
N LEU A 723 4.42 7.38 10.73
CA LEU A 723 3.96 8.49 11.57
C LEU A 723 2.91 8.06 12.61
N SER A 724 2.27 6.91 12.42
CA SER A 724 1.36 6.32 13.41
C SER A 724 2.10 5.60 14.55
N ARG A 725 3.42 5.40 14.41
CA ARG A 725 4.28 4.79 15.44
C ARG A 725 4.54 5.79 16.55
N VAL A 726 3.53 5.96 17.38
CA VAL A 726 3.54 6.77 18.60
C VAL A 726 2.85 5.98 19.71
N PRO A 727 3.24 6.12 20.99
CA PRO A 727 2.47 5.64 22.11
C PRO A 727 1.02 6.15 22.06
N SER A 728 0.10 5.30 22.47
CA SER A 728 -1.31 5.66 22.57
C SER A 728 -1.49 6.71 23.66
N ARG A 729 -1.83 7.94 23.26
CA ARG A 729 -2.18 9.04 24.16
C ARG A 729 -3.66 9.12 24.50
N VAL A 730 -4.41 8.06 24.21
CA VAL A 730 -5.83 7.96 24.53
C VAL A 730 -6.06 6.95 25.65
N SER A 731 -7.07 7.20 26.48
CA SER A 731 -7.46 6.30 27.56
C SER A 731 -8.00 4.98 27.02
N GLY A 732 -8.03 3.94 27.87
CA GLY A 732 -8.60 2.64 27.50
C GLY A 732 -10.08 2.70 27.06
N LYS A 733 -10.81 3.78 27.41
CA LYS A 733 -12.22 3.96 27.01
C LYS A 733 -12.38 4.29 25.52
N LEU A 734 -11.38 4.93 24.91
CA LEU A 734 -11.38 5.27 23.48
C LEU A 734 -10.73 4.18 22.61
N ARG A 735 -10.05 3.21 23.22
CA ARG A 735 -9.33 2.15 22.51
C ARG A 735 -10.25 0.98 22.20
N ILE A 736 -10.06 0.38 21.03
CA ILE A 736 -10.78 -0.83 20.63
C ILE A 736 -10.27 -2.03 21.42
N ARG A 737 -11.20 -2.85 21.91
CA ARG A 737 -10.91 -4.11 22.62
C ARG A 737 -11.03 -5.30 21.68
N TYR A 738 -9.91 -5.68 21.07
CA TYR A 738 -9.84 -6.78 20.11
C TYR A 738 -9.95 -8.17 20.73
N ASP A 739 -9.80 -8.28 22.04
CA ASP A 739 -9.87 -9.52 22.81
C ASP A 739 -11.30 -10.01 23.07
N VAL A 740 -12.29 -9.12 23.01
CA VAL A 740 -13.70 -9.43 23.34
C VAL A 740 -14.66 -9.24 22.18
N ASP A 741 -14.22 -8.61 21.08
CA ASP A 741 -15.05 -8.29 19.92
C ASP A 741 -14.70 -9.19 18.72
N THR A 742 -15.70 -9.46 17.88
CA THR A 742 -15.56 -10.04 16.52
C THR A 742 -14.46 -9.37 15.69
N LEU A 743 -14.14 -8.10 15.96
CA LEU A 743 -13.07 -7.36 15.30
C LEU A 743 -11.68 -8.00 15.46
N GLY A 744 -11.39 -8.67 16.58
CA GLY A 744 -10.10 -9.35 16.79
C GLY A 744 -9.86 -10.51 15.82
N PRO A 745 -10.74 -11.52 15.79
CA PRO A 745 -10.70 -12.58 14.79
C PRO A 745 -10.70 -12.05 13.35
N ILE A 746 -11.48 -11.00 13.07
CA ILE A 746 -11.48 -10.33 11.77
C ILE A 746 -10.10 -9.75 11.42
N ALA A 747 -9.45 -9.04 12.34
CA ALA A 747 -8.14 -8.44 12.12
C ALA A 747 -7.06 -9.49 11.84
N LYS A 748 -7.02 -10.57 12.64
CA LYS A 748 -6.06 -11.68 12.50
C LYS A 748 -6.30 -12.48 11.22
N GLY A 749 -7.57 -12.78 10.92
CA GLY A 749 -8.00 -13.48 9.72
C GLY A 749 -7.67 -12.74 8.43
N ARG A 750 -7.94 -11.42 8.40
CA ARG A 750 -7.55 -10.55 7.27
C ARG A 750 -6.05 -10.55 7.06
N GLN A 751 -5.25 -10.50 8.13
CA GLN A 751 -3.80 -10.58 8.00
C GLN A 751 -3.37 -11.92 7.39
N LEU A 752 -3.85 -13.04 7.93
CA LEU A 752 -3.44 -14.37 7.47
C LEU A 752 -3.90 -14.67 6.03
N THR A 753 -5.14 -14.33 5.67
CA THR A 753 -5.66 -14.52 4.31
C THR A 753 -4.90 -13.69 3.27
N ARG A 754 -4.39 -12.51 3.65
CA ARG A 754 -3.48 -11.68 2.83
C ARG A 754 -2.11 -12.32 2.69
N GLU A 755 -1.53 -12.77 3.80
CA GLU A 755 -0.21 -13.40 3.81
C GLU A 755 -0.13 -14.66 2.94
N LEU A 756 -1.24 -15.40 2.83
CA LEU A 756 -1.42 -16.60 2.01
C LEU A 756 -1.99 -16.31 0.61
N ASN A 757 -2.39 -15.07 0.33
CA ASN A 757 -3.01 -14.63 -0.92
C ASN A 757 -4.35 -15.33 -1.27
N CYS A 758 -5.13 -15.73 -0.26
CA CYS A 758 -6.44 -16.37 -0.48
C CYS A 758 -7.37 -15.48 -1.32
N VAL A 759 -7.27 -14.18 -1.12
CA VAL A 759 -8.02 -13.11 -1.80
C VAL A 759 -7.72 -12.92 -3.28
N ALA A 760 -6.63 -13.49 -3.81
CA ALA A 760 -6.34 -13.46 -5.24
C ALA A 760 -7.16 -14.50 -6.01
N CYS A 761 -7.56 -15.57 -5.32
CA CYS A 761 -8.48 -16.57 -5.84
C CYS A 761 -9.92 -16.26 -5.46
N HIS A 762 -10.16 -15.98 -4.18
CA HIS A 762 -11.50 -15.89 -3.59
C HIS A 762 -11.90 -14.45 -3.30
N GLN A 763 -13.16 -14.13 -3.59
CA GLN A 763 -13.80 -12.95 -3.02
C GLN A 763 -14.32 -13.32 -1.63
N ILE A 764 -13.67 -12.83 -0.58
CA ILE A 764 -14.05 -13.11 0.82
C ILE A 764 -14.88 -11.95 1.37
N GLU A 765 -14.49 -10.74 1.01
CA GLU A 765 -15.10 -9.47 1.40
C GLU A 765 -15.36 -8.67 0.11
N ASP A 766 -15.11 -7.36 0.10
CA ASP A 766 -15.22 -6.56 -1.13
C ASP A 766 -13.95 -6.63 -2.00
N ASN A 767 -13.04 -7.58 -1.77
CA ASN A 767 -11.82 -7.67 -2.57
C ASN A 767 -12.12 -8.15 -4.00
N ALA A 768 -11.30 -7.73 -4.97
CA ALA A 768 -11.37 -8.22 -6.34
C ALA A 768 -10.29 -9.30 -6.55
N PRO A 769 -10.66 -10.57 -6.82
CA PRO A 769 -9.68 -11.63 -7.00
C PRO A 769 -8.99 -11.54 -8.36
N THR A 770 -7.66 -11.42 -8.36
CA THR A 770 -6.88 -11.25 -9.60
C THR A 770 -6.99 -12.39 -10.57
N ILE A 771 -7.26 -13.61 -10.10
CA ILE A 771 -7.39 -14.74 -11.00
C ILE A 771 -8.61 -14.61 -11.92
N GLN A 772 -9.63 -13.82 -11.53
CA GLN A 772 -10.86 -13.65 -12.31
C GLN A 772 -10.61 -13.07 -13.70
N GLN A 773 -9.55 -12.26 -13.88
CA GLN A 773 -9.20 -11.70 -15.19
C GLN A 773 -8.86 -12.78 -16.24
N TYR A 774 -8.51 -14.00 -15.80
CA TYR A 774 -8.19 -15.13 -16.69
C TYR A 774 -9.36 -16.08 -16.93
N PHE A 775 -10.47 -15.93 -16.18
CA PHE A 775 -11.70 -16.71 -16.34
C PHE A 775 -12.71 -15.93 -17.19
N ARG A 776 -12.40 -15.78 -18.48
CA ARG A 776 -13.26 -15.12 -19.45
C ARG A 776 -13.67 -16.12 -20.53
N ARG A 777 -14.96 -16.14 -20.87
CA ARG A 777 -15.49 -16.88 -22.02
C ARG A 777 -15.98 -15.90 -23.08
N LYS A 778 -15.72 -16.20 -24.34
CA LYS A 778 -16.24 -15.41 -25.45
C LYS A 778 -17.61 -15.95 -25.86
N ILE A 779 -18.64 -15.10 -25.86
CA ILE A 779 -19.99 -15.39 -26.34
C ILE A 779 -20.34 -14.34 -27.38
N GLY A 780 -20.36 -14.74 -28.66
CA GLY A 780 -20.41 -13.79 -29.78
C GLY A 780 -19.18 -12.88 -29.76
N ASP A 781 -19.39 -11.57 -29.82
CA ASP A 781 -18.32 -10.55 -29.70
C ASP A 781 -18.09 -10.05 -28.27
N ARG A 782 -18.87 -10.54 -27.29
CA ARG A 782 -18.75 -10.15 -25.89
C ARG A 782 -17.88 -11.13 -25.10
N LEU A 783 -17.10 -10.58 -24.18
CA LEU A 783 -16.41 -11.35 -23.14
C LEU A 783 -17.31 -11.39 -21.91
N GLU A 784 -17.54 -12.58 -21.37
CA GLU A 784 -18.26 -12.80 -20.11
C GLU A 784 -17.35 -13.46 -19.08
N PHE A 785 -17.61 -13.20 -17.80
CA PHE A 785 -16.93 -13.88 -16.70
C PHE A 785 -17.43 -15.33 -16.57
N ASP A 786 -16.50 -16.29 -16.57
CA ASP A 786 -16.81 -17.71 -16.41
C ASP A 786 -16.94 -18.08 -14.92
N ALA A 787 -18.10 -17.73 -14.34
CA ALA A 787 -18.40 -17.99 -12.94
C ALA A 787 -18.44 -19.49 -12.58
N VAL A 788 -18.65 -20.38 -13.55
CA VAL A 788 -18.73 -21.83 -13.32
C VAL A 788 -17.34 -22.40 -13.04
N ASN A 789 -16.33 -21.93 -13.77
CA ASN A 789 -14.97 -22.44 -13.67
C ASN A 789 -14.04 -21.58 -12.79
N ALA A 790 -14.48 -20.39 -12.37
CA ALA A 790 -13.73 -19.54 -11.44
C ALA A 790 -13.78 -20.08 -9.99
N PRO A 791 -12.80 -19.73 -9.13
CA PRO A 791 -12.89 -20.04 -7.70
C PRO A 791 -14.15 -19.44 -7.07
N PRO A 792 -14.76 -20.13 -6.09
CA PRO A 792 -16.02 -19.69 -5.49
C PRO A 792 -15.86 -18.40 -4.69
N LEU A 793 -16.95 -17.63 -4.65
CA LEU A 793 -17.14 -16.54 -3.70
C LEU A 793 -17.28 -17.15 -2.29
N LEU A 794 -16.57 -16.57 -1.32
CA LEU A 794 -16.57 -17.01 0.09
C LEU A 794 -17.28 -16.00 1.01
N TRP A 795 -18.08 -15.11 0.43
CA TRP A 795 -18.92 -14.19 1.20
C TRP A 795 -19.91 -15.00 2.05
N GLY A 796 -19.92 -14.74 3.37
CA GLY A 796 -20.88 -15.34 4.30
C GLY A 796 -20.67 -16.84 4.52
N GLU A 797 -19.51 -17.37 4.13
CA GLU A 797 -19.22 -18.80 4.24
C GLU A 797 -19.21 -19.30 5.68
N GLY A 798 -18.85 -18.43 6.63
CA GLY A 798 -18.88 -18.76 8.07
C GLY A 798 -20.28 -18.99 8.64
N ALA A 799 -21.35 -18.57 7.95
CA ALA A 799 -22.72 -18.91 8.32
C ALA A 799 -23.16 -20.29 7.79
N LYS A 800 -22.46 -20.83 6.78
CA LYS A 800 -22.86 -22.04 6.06
C LYS A 800 -22.08 -23.28 6.51
N VAL A 801 -20.82 -23.10 6.88
CA VAL A 801 -19.88 -24.20 7.09
C VAL A 801 -19.65 -24.49 8.56
N GLN A 802 -19.55 -25.78 8.91
CA GLN A 802 -19.25 -26.22 10.27
C GLN A 802 -17.78 -25.99 10.63
N HIS A 803 -17.53 -25.48 11.84
CA HIS A 803 -16.19 -25.10 12.32
C HIS A 803 -15.17 -26.26 12.21
N HIS A 804 -15.53 -27.45 12.68
CA HIS A 804 -14.65 -28.62 12.69
C HIS A 804 -14.30 -29.08 11.27
N TRP A 805 -15.28 -29.04 10.34
CA TRP A 805 -15.07 -29.45 8.96
C TRP A 805 -14.12 -28.49 8.25
N LEU A 806 -14.31 -27.18 8.42
CA LEU A 806 -13.47 -26.17 7.76
C LEU A 806 -12.02 -26.20 8.26
N HIS A 807 -11.84 -26.41 9.57
CA HIS A 807 -10.52 -26.61 10.17
C HIS A 807 -9.79 -27.81 9.54
N GLN A 808 -10.45 -28.97 9.50
CA GLN A 808 -9.90 -30.20 8.92
C GLN A 808 -9.62 -30.05 7.41
N PHE A 809 -10.50 -29.37 6.68
CA PHE A 809 -10.31 -29.11 5.26
C PHE A 809 -9.05 -28.26 4.99
N PHE A 810 -8.79 -27.24 5.80
CA PHE A 810 -7.55 -26.44 5.67
C PHE A 810 -6.28 -27.24 5.96
N GLN A 811 -6.33 -28.21 6.88
CA GLN A 811 -5.21 -29.11 7.15
C GLN A 811 -5.02 -30.17 6.05
N HIS A 812 -6.12 -30.60 5.42
CA HIS A 812 -6.15 -31.70 4.47
C HIS A 812 -7.00 -31.37 3.24
N VAL A 813 -6.52 -30.44 2.41
CA VAL A 813 -7.24 -30.00 1.21
C VAL A 813 -7.39 -31.14 0.20
N GLN A 814 -8.64 -31.52 -0.07
CA GLN A 814 -9.02 -32.51 -1.08
C GLN A 814 -9.86 -31.88 -2.20
N PRO A 815 -9.90 -32.46 -3.41
CA PRO A 815 -10.81 -32.00 -4.46
C PRO A 815 -12.28 -32.16 -4.04
N LEU A 816 -13.01 -31.04 -3.92
CA LEU A 816 -14.46 -31.04 -3.66
C LEU A 816 -15.28 -31.05 -4.96
N ARG A 817 -14.72 -30.52 -6.06
CA ARG A 817 -15.36 -30.43 -7.38
C ARG A 817 -14.44 -31.03 -8.45
N PRO A 818 -14.50 -32.35 -8.72
CA PRO A 818 -13.55 -33.03 -9.60
C PRO A 818 -13.51 -32.52 -11.04
N TRP A 819 -14.60 -31.92 -11.54
CA TRP A 819 -14.68 -31.31 -12.87
C TRP A 819 -13.96 -29.95 -12.97
N LEU A 820 -13.74 -29.28 -11.84
CA LEU A 820 -13.11 -27.96 -11.79
C LEU A 820 -11.60 -28.09 -12.00
N GLN A 821 -11.09 -27.45 -13.05
CA GLN A 821 -9.66 -27.56 -13.38
C GLN A 821 -8.78 -26.66 -12.49
N VAL A 822 -9.32 -25.56 -11.96
CA VAL A 822 -8.65 -24.78 -10.91
C VAL A 822 -8.69 -25.51 -9.58
N ARG A 823 -7.53 -25.60 -8.93
CA ARG A 823 -7.37 -26.40 -7.70
C ARG A 823 -7.12 -25.50 -6.51
N MET A 824 -7.87 -25.74 -5.43
CA MET A 824 -7.50 -25.17 -4.14
C MET A 824 -6.14 -25.75 -3.71
N PRO A 825 -5.14 -24.89 -3.43
CA PRO A 825 -3.83 -25.34 -2.99
C PRO A 825 -3.86 -25.90 -1.57
N SER A 826 -2.92 -26.79 -1.25
CA SER A 826 -2.65 -27.17 0.14
C SER A 826 -1.57 -26.26 0.73
N PHE A 827 -1.99 -25.43 1.70
CA PHE A 827 -1.10 -24.57 2.47
C PHE A 827 -0.58 -25.33 3.71
N ASN A 828 0.63 -25.01 4.15
CA ASN A 828 1.23 -25.60 5.34
C ASN A 828 0.81 -24.86 6.61
N LEU A 829 -0.47 -24.95 6.95
CA LEU A 829 -1.05 -24.24 8.10
C LEU A 829 -0.80 -24.99 9.40
N THR A 830 -0.42 -24.27 10.45
CA THR A 830 -0.47 -24.81 11.81
C THR A 830 -1.93 -24.98 12.25
N GLY A 831 -2.17 -25.79 13.29
CA GLY A 831 -3.53 -25.94 13.86
C GLY A 831 -4.11 -24.60 14.31
N GLU A 832 -3.28 -23.71 14.87
CA GLU A 832 -3.65 -22.36 15.27
C GLU A 832 -4.02 -21.47 14.06
N GLN A 833 -3.23 -21.51 12.99
CA GLN A 833 -3.53 -20.76 11.76
C GLN A 833 -4.84 -21.22 11.12
N ALA A 834 -5.12 -22.52 11.12
CA ALA A 834 -6.40 -23.04 10.65
C ALA A 834 -7.57 -22.52 11.50
N THR A 835 -7.42 -22.50 12.83
CA THR A 835 -8.42 -21.91 13.75
C THR A 835 -8.65 -20.43 13.46
N VAL A 836 -7.59 -19.64 13.28
CA VAL A 836 -7.70 -18.21 12.93
C VAL A 836 -8.53 -17.99 11.67
N LEU A 837 -8.38 -18.82 10.63
CA LEU A 837 -9.19 -18.72 9.42
C LEU A 837 -10.66 -19.10 9.67
N VAL A 838 -10.93 -20.13 10.47
CA VAL A 838 -12.31 -20.54 10.79
C VAL A 838 -13.03 -19.45 11.60
N GLU A 839 -12.39 -18.96 12.66
CA GLU A 839 -12.92 -17.87 13.49
C GLU A 839 -13.13 -16.59 12.68
N TYR A 840 -12.25 -16.32 11.72
CA TYR A 840 -12.40 -15.20 10.80
C TYR A 840 -13.68 -15.26 9.98
N PHE A 841 -13.95 -16.38 9.30
CA PHE A 841 -15.18 -16.51 8.51
C PHE A 841 -16.44 -16.43 9.37
N ALA A 842 -16.40 -17.04 10.57
CA ALA A 842 -17.50 -16.99 11.53
C ALA A 842 -17.74 -15.55 12.01
N ALA A 843 -16.69 -14.84 12.43
CA ALA A 843 -16.77 -13.46 12.90
C ALA A 843 -17.23 -12.50 11.80
N LEU A 844 -16.75 -12.65 10.55
CA LEU A 844 -17.25 -11.88 9.41
C LEU A 844 -18.76 -12.07 9.22
N SER A 845 -19.22 -13.32 9.27
CA SER A 845 -20.65 -13.63 9.07
C SER A 845 -21.51 -13.07 10.20
N GLN A 846 -21.02 -13.09 11.44
CA GLN A 846 -21.68 -12.47 12.59
C GLN A 846 -21.73 -10.93 12.45
N ALA A 847 -20.63 -10.30 12.05
CA ALA A 847 -20.57 -8.86 11.83
C ALA A 847 -21.52 -8.42 10.69
N ASP A 848 -21.55 -9.17 9.58
CA ASP A 848 -22.46 -8.92 8.47
C ASP A 848 -23.92 -9.13 8.89
N SER A 849 -24.22 -10.16 9.67
CA SER A 849 -25.57 -10.41 10.19
C SER A 849 -26.03 -9.29 11.13
N ALA A 850 -25.15 -8.80 12.02
CA ALA A 850 -25.45 -7.68 12.91
C ALA A 850 -25.70 -6.39 12.14
N ARG A 851 -24.88 -6.13 11.10
CA ARG A 851 -25.07 -4.99 10.19
C ARG A 851 -26.40 -5.09 9.44
N LEU A 852 -26.68 -6.24 8.84
CA LEU A 852 -27.92 -6.47 8.08
C LEU A 852 -29.13 -6.30 8.99
N LYS A 853 -29.10 -6.84 10.21
CA LYS A 853 -30.15 -6.65 11.20
C LYS A 853 -30.40 -5.16 11.47
N LYS A 854 -29.35 -4.36 11.73
CA LYS A 854 -29.51 -2.91 11.94
C LYS A 854 -30.14 -2.19 10.74
N SER A 855 -29.83 -2.64 9.53
CA SER A 855 -30.43 -2.09 8.30
C SER A 855 -31.88 -2.53 8.09
N LEU A 856 -32.25 -3.73 8.55
CA LEU A 856 -33.60 -4.31 8.41
C LEU A 856 -34.52 -3.98 9.59
N ASP A 857 -34.01 -3.67 10.79
CA ASP A 857 -34.84 -3.36 11.97
C ASP A 857 -35.89 -2.25 11.68
N PRO A 858 -35.57 -1.14 10.98
CA PRO A 858 -36.58 -0.13 10.64
C PRO A 858 -37.63 -0.65 9.65
N VAL A 859 -37.23 -1.55 8.76
CA VAL A 859 -38.10 -2.22 7.80
C VAL A 859 -39.04 -3.19 8.51
N ASP A 860 -38.51 -4.00 9.42
CA ASP A 860 -39.27 -4.95 10.23
C ASP A 860 -40.26 -4.20 11.16
N GLU A 861 -39.83 -3.08 11.76
CA GLU A 861 -40.72 -2.22 12.57
C GLU A 861 -41.85 -1.63 11.71
N TYR A 862 -41.53 -1.17 10.49
CA TYR A 862 -42.53 -0.66 9.56
C TYR A 862 -43.52 -1.75 9.14
N ILE A 863 -43.04 -2.92 8.73
CA ILE A 863 -43.88 -4.08 8.39
C ILE A 863 -44.76 -4.48 9.58
N GLY A 864 -44.19 -4.51 10.79
CA GLY A 864 -44.93 -4.80 12.03
C GLY A 864 -46.04 -3.79 12.30
N LYS A 865 -45.79 -2.49 12.07
CA LYS A 865 -46.82 -1.44 12.17
C LYS A 865 -47.91 -1.61 11.11
N GLN A 866 -47.56 -1.98 9.88
CA GLN A 866 -48.56 -2.24 8.84
C GLN A 866 -49.39 -3.49 9.14
N LYS A 867 -48.78 -4.56 9.67
CA LYS A 867 -49.49 -5.75 10.17
C LYS A 867 -50.50 -5.40 11.26
N ALA A 868 -50.06 -4.67 12.29
CA ALA A 868 -50.95 -4.23 13.35
C ALA A 868 -52.10 -3.35 12.82
N LYS A 869 -51.85 -2.53 11.80
CA LYS A 869 -52.86 -1.70 11.14
C LYS A 869 -53.86 -2.52 10.29
N ALA A 870 -53.40 -3.59 9.64
CA ALA A 870 -54.24 -4.52 8.89
C ALA A 870 -55.04 -5.46 9.81
N GLU A 871 -54.48 -5.88 10.94
CA GLU A 871 -55.16 -6.67 11.97
C GLU A 871 -56.24 -5.84 12.70
N THR A 872 -55.99 -4.56 12.96
CA THR A 872 -57.01 -3.64 13.47
C THR A 872 -58.09 -3.30 12.44
N ALA A 873 -57.79 -3.32 11.14
CA ALA A 873 -58.78 -3.17 10.08
C ALA A 873 -59.62 -4.44 9.82
N SER A 874 -59.06 -5.63 10.06
CA SER A 874 -59.75 -6.93 9.89
C SER A 874 -60.54 -7.37 11.12
N ALA A 875 -60.35 -6.72 12.28
CA ALA A 875 -61.20 -6.90 13.47
C ALA A 875 -62.68 -6.50 13.26
N GLY A 876 -63.05 -5.96 12.09
CA GLY A 876 -64.43 -5.67 11.68
C GLY A 876 -65.12 -6.76 10.84
N THR A 877 -64.44 -7.83 10.45
CA THR A 877 -65.05 -8.91 9.64
C THR A 877 -64.43 -10.27 10.00
N SER A 878 -65.23 -11.15 10.60
CA SER A 878 -64.92 -12.57 10.78
C SER A 878 -64.92 -13.30 9.43
N ASN A 879 -63.84 -13.98 9.07
CA ASN A 879 -63.72 -15.45 9.03
C ASN A 879 -62.50 -15.93 8.20
N GLU A 880 -61.90 -17.01 8.73
CA GLU A 880 -61.19 -18.10 8.03
C GLU A 880 -60.09 -17.77 7.00
N ALA A 881 -58.83 -18.07 7.37
CA ALA A 881 -57.99 -19.03 6.63
C ALA A 881 -56.67 -19.31 7.40
N LYS A 882 -56.57 -20.49 8.00
CA LYS A 882 -55.28 -21.08 8.36
C LYS A 882 -54.63 -21.61 7.08
N ALA A 883 -53.46 -21.08 6.70
CA ALA A 883 -52.64 -21.63 5.62
C ALA A 883 -51.22 -21.98 6.11
N SER A 884 -51.03 -23.28 6.36
CA SER A 884 -49.83 -24.09 6.07
C SER A 884 -48.48 -23.36 5.95
N ALA A 885 -47.66 -23.45 7.00
CA ALA A 885 -46.22 -23.18 6.93
C ALA A 885 -45.50 -24.32 6.17
N LYS A 886 -44.99 -24.01 4.97
CA LYS A 886 -43.94 -24.81 4.30
C LYS A 886 -42.59 -24.12 4.46
N SER A 887 -41.55 -24.93 4.68
CA SER A 887 -40.14 -24.52 4.82
C SER A 887 -39.63 -23.77 3.57
N PRO A 888 -38.65 -22.83 3.70
CA PRO A 888 -38.34 -21.88 2.64
C PRO A 888 -37.51 -22.50 1.52
N GLY A 889 -38.13 -22.63 0.34
CA GLY A 889 -37.48 -22.70 -0.97
C GLY A 889 -37.58 -21.35 -1.70
N SER A 890 -36.85 -21.24 -2.82
CA SER A 890 -36.49 -20.04 -3.60
C SER A 890 -37.59 -19.09 -4.12
N ASP A 891 -38.86 -19.26 -3.72
CA ASP A 891 -40.00 -18.49 -4.26
C ASP A 891 -40.79 -17.72 -3.18
N TRP A 892 -40.17 -17.42 -2.03
CA TRP A 892 -40.85 -16.72 -0.92
C TRP A 892 -41.39 -15.33 -1.28
N PHE A 893 -40.79 -14.64 -2.26
CA PHE A 893 -41.23 -13.31 -2.72
C PHE A 893 -42.44 -13.34 -3.67
N ARG A 894 -42.91 -14.52 -4.08
CA ARG A 894 -44.06 -14.71 -4.98
C ARG A 894 -45.36 -15.07 -4.26
N GLN A 895 -45.41 -14.94 -2.93
CA GLN A 895 -46.66 -15.13 -2.20
C GLN A 895 -47.53 -13.88 -2.36
N ASP A 896 -48.80 -14.05 -2.74
CA ASP A 896 -49.79 -12.95 -2.87
C ASP A 896 -49.88 -12.12 -1.56
N SER A 897 -49.63 -12.76 -0.42
CA SER A 897 -49.57 -12.10 0.89
C SER A 897 -48.40 -11.12 1.06
N LEU A 898 -47.36 -11.19 0.23
CA LEU A 898 -46.14 -10.35 0.28
C LEU A 898 -46.10 -9.26 -0.80
N GLU A 899 -47.00 -9.30 -1.78
CA GLU A 899 -47.09 -8.30 -2.85
C GLU A 899 -47.50 -6.91 -2.31
N ALA A 900 -48.45 -6.89 -1.36
CA ALA A 900 -48.83 -5.68 -0.62
C ALA A 900 -47.67 -5.10 0.22
N TYR A 901 -46.88 -5.95 0.87
CA TYR A 901 -45.70 -5.51 1.61
C TYR A 901 -44.60 -5.00 0.68
N THR A 902 -44.45 -5.58 -0.51
CA THR A 902 -43.49 -5.10 -1.51
C THR A 902 -43.85 -3.69 -1.98
N ALA A 903 -45.14 -3.43 -2.24
CA ALA A 903 -45.63 -2.09 -2.58
C ALA A 903 -45.44 -1.09 -1.42
N ASP A 904 -45.69 -1.50 -0.18
CA ASP A 904 -45.49 -0.66 1.00
C ASP A 904 -44.01 -0.43 1.33
N LEU A 905 -43.14 -1.40 1.10
CA LEU A 905 -41.69 -1.24 1.21
C LEU A 905 -41.12 -0.32 0.14
N ARG A 906 -41.62 -0.41 -1.09
CA ARG A 906 -41.30 0.56 -2.15
C ARG A 906 -41.70 1.97 -1.74
N ARG A 907 -42.91 2.13 -1.20
CA ARG A 907 -43.41 3.42 -0.70
C ARG A 907 -42.55 3.94 0.45
N PHE A 908 -42.24 3.10 1.44
CA PHE A 908 -41.37 3.42 2.56
C PHE A 908 -39.97 3.84 2.10
N ALA A 909 -39.38 3.12 1.15
CA ALA A 909 -38.08 3.44 0.59
C ALA A 909 -38.07 4.81 -0.10
N VAL A 910 -39.13 5.13 -0.87
CA VAL A 910 -39.29 6.45 -1.51
C VAL A 910 -39.52 7.56 -0.48
N GLU A 911 -40.43 7.35 0.48
CA GLU A 911 -40.77 8.33 1.52
C GLU A 911 -39.58 8.67 2.43
N ARG A 912 -38.70 7.69 2.69
CA ARG A 912 -37.48 7.86 3.49
C ARG A 912 -36.25 8.22 2.67
N GLN A 913 -36.41 8.48 1.37
CA GLN A 913 -35.32 8.80 0.44
C GLN A 913 -34.21 7.72 0.41
N LEU A 914 -34.57 6.47 0.66
CA LEU A 914 -33.64 5.34 0.59
C LEU A 914 -33.42 4.87 -0.85
N MET A 915 -34.40 5.08 -1.73
CA MET A 915 -34.33 4.82 -3.18
C MET A 915 -35.25 5.81 -3.94
N ARG A 916 -34.90 6.14 -5.19
CA ARG A 916 -35.75 7.00 -6.04
C ARG A 916 -36.92 6.19 -6.61
N ARG A 917 -38.04 6.87 -6.89
CA ARG A 917 -39.26 6.21 -7.37
C ARG A 917 -39.05 5.52 -8.72
N GLU A 918 -38.17 6.07 -9.56
CA GLU A 918 -37.83 5.50 -10.87
C GLU A 918 -37.01 4.20 -10.77
N GLU A 919 -36.25 4.00 -9.69
CA GLU A 919 -35.37 2.84 -9.49
C GLU A 919 -36.14 1.58 -9.06
N LEU A 920 -37.42 1.72 -8.71
CA LEU A 920 -38.30 0.66 -8.21
C LEU A 920 -39.32 0.17 -9.24
N ASP A 921 -39.31 0.76 -10.45
CA ASP A 921 -40.25 0.44 -11.51
C ASP A 921 -39.74 -0.73 -12.37
N LEU A 922 -40.27 -1.93 -12.09
CA LEU A 922 -39.86 -3.18 -12.75
C LEU A 922 -40.10 -3.19 -14.28
N LEU A 923 -40.88 -2.23 -14.80
CA LEU A 923 -41.15 -2.11 -16.24
C LEU A 923 -40.08 -1.29 -16.99
N HIS A 924 -39.16 -0.62 -16.30
CA HIS A 924 -37.99 0.03 -16.92
C HIS A 924 -36.70 -0.79 -16.82
N ASN A 925 -36.65 -1.75 -15.89
CA ASN A 925 -35.55 -2.70 -15.74
C ASN A 925 -35.96 -4.05 -16.33
N GLY A 926 -36.00 -4.14 -17.66
CA GLY A 926 -36.34 -5.37 -18.38
C GLY A 926 -35.37 -6.51 -18.05
N GLU A 927 -35.92 -7.67 -17.68
CA GLU A 927 -35.36 -9.03 -17.76
C GLU A 927 -33.84 -9.22 -17.60
N ALA A 928 -33.21 -8.58 -16.60
CA ALA A 928 -31.81 -8.83 -16.23
C ALA A 928 -31.67 -9.29 -14.78
#